data_AF-A0A8J6NVK4-F1
#
_entry.id   AF-A0A8J6NVK4-F1
#
_cell.length_a   1.000
_cell.length_b   1.000
_cell.length_c   1.000
_cell.angle_alpha   90.00
_cell.angle_beta   90.00
_cell.angle_gamma   90.00
#
_symmetry.space_group_name_H-M   'P 1'
#
loop_
_entity.id
_entity.type
_entity.pdbx_description
1 polymer ?
#
loop_
_entity_poly.entity_id
_entity_poly.type
_entity_poly.pdbx_seq_one_letter_code
_entity_poly.pdbx_strand_id
1 'polypeptide(L)'
;MKTALIYPPSANPTAPYLSVPALTGYLRSNGVEVVPIDANIGAYDRLLQPSVLKALAQRVQARLTKLQQKPRLNHTDQLLFGRLWRGREAGRTAIKEIRTALEILRDRSKDLFFDPACYESALITVEAALSLISAAYAPLSMDFISYRTPFALLNASEIQKDARPNRNPFHDYFCELGERLAREQVRLAGISIAFPGQIQPAYALAYLLKRRLPELHLTVGGPAITQILVRLNPDELARGLGPFDTAVLFEGEQALLKLSRAVEKGERPAGVHRGEICQDLKALPAPDFDGLPLDRYLSPGLVLPYDPTRGCYWGKCAFCHYGLAEVGTARYRERPIARICEHLKLLTEKYDCRTFHFSQDTLAPRTAQKMARAFVSANLSIQWASDMRPEPALSPACCRDLADGGALALALGIESGAPRILNLMQKGIDPADIQAALSHLAEAGIATEAMCFTDFPGETYQEAMATIRLLRTFRNRIALFICGEFSLTPGARTARYPKDFGLAEVWQVSRDEFIKSPFFREKTASKTPRQQAKIDEAVAELSASYWLHNYPWAGSLSTAHTLLWYARYGPAVFRHMVGVRKSGRGSSASGRRSFSGYNPAEIIPLSETREIDIWETLNYEQRAVSRSAYHELADQIPPVFNRRGSRR
;
A
#
# COMPACT_ATOMS: atom_id res chain seq x y z
N MET A 1 10.76 -22.38 22.96
CA MET A 1 9.90 -21.18 23.10
C MET A 1 9.22 -20.87 21.77
N LYS A 2 7.97 -20.38 21.72
CA LYS A 2 7.36 -19.93 20.45
C LYS A 2 7.58 -18.45 20.17
N THR A 3 7.91 -18.14 18.92
CA THR A 3 7.99 -16.78 18.37
C THR A 3 6.85 -16.57 17.37
N ALA A 4 6.01 -15.56 17.58
CA ALA A 4 5.01 -15.16 16.59
C ALA A 4 5.55 -14.09 15.65
N LEU A 5 5.28 -14.21 14.35
CA LEU A 5 5.58 -13.19 13.35
C LEU A 5 4.28 -12.71 12.72
N ILE A 6 3.99 -11.43 12.88
CA ILE A 6 2.68 -10.85 12.57
C ILE A 6 2.84 -9.84 11.43
N TYR A 7 2.09 -10.05 10.35
CA TYR A 7 1.86 -9.05 9.31
C TYR A 7 0.57 -8.28 9.63
N PRO A 8 0.66 -6.99 10.03
CA PRO A 8 -0.49 -6.23 10.54
C PRO A 8 -1.47 -5.80 9.43
N PRO A 9 -2.73 -5.46 9.78
CA PRO A 9 -3.73 -4.98 8.81
C PRO A 9 -3.36 -3.68 8.10
N SER A 10 -4.19 -3.31 7.10
CA SER A 10 -4.00 -2.20 6.16
C SER A 10 -2.96 -2.51 5.07
N ALA A 11 -3.02 -3.71 4.50
CA ALA A 11 -2.30 -4.08 3.29
C ALA A 11 -3.15 -4.90 2.28
N ASN A 12 -2.54 -5.24 1.14
CA ASN A 12 -3.14 -6.04 0.08
C ASN A 12 -3.69 -7.40 0.61
N PRO A 13 -5.00 -7.70 0.48
CA PRO A 13 -5.60 -8.97 0.91
C PRO A 13 -5.69 -10.02 -0.22
N THR A 14 -5.13 -9.76 -1.41
CA THR A 14 -5.20 -10.65 -2.58
C THR A 14 -4.02 -11.63 -2.67
N ALA A 15 -2.94 -11.39 -1.91
CA ALA A 15 -1.77 -12.24 -1.84
C ALA A 15 -1.02 -12.06 -0.50
N PRO A 16 -0.27 -13.09 -0.04
CA PRO A 16 0.62 -12.95 1.12
C PRO A 16 1.74 -11.94 0.86
N TYR A 17 2.22 -11.29 1.91
CA TYR A 17 3.40 -10.43 1.85
C TYR A 17 4.68 -11.20 2.26
N LEU A 18 5.83 -10.86 1.67
CA LEU A 18 7.05 -11.67 1.75
C LEU A 18 7.72 -11.71 3.14
N SER A 19 7.61 -10.64 3.93
CA SER A 19 8.46 -10.48 5.12
C SER A 19 8.26 -11.57 6.19
N VAL A 20 7.02 -11.93 6.50
CA VAL A 20 6.72 -12.98 7.49
C VAL A 20 7.17 -14.35 7.00
N PRO A 21 6.85 -14.81 5.77
CA PRO A 21 7.38 -16.05 5.21
C PRO A 21 8.91 -16.13 5.16
N ALA A 22 9.59 -15.05 4.75
CA ALA A 22 11.05 -15.02 4.67
C ALA A 22 11.70 -15.17 6.06
N LEU A 23 11.22 -14.41 7.05
CA LEU A 23 11.69 -14.52 8.43
C LEU A 23 11.33 -15.88 9.06
N THR A 24 10.17 -16.44 8.71
CA THR A 24 9.73 -17.77 9.18
C THR A 24 10.68 -18.85 8.69
N GLY A 25 10.99 -18.87 7.38
CA GLY A 25 11.95 -19.82 6.81
C GLY A 25 13.32 -19.71 7.47
N TYR A 26 13.81 -18.49 7.66
CA TYR A 26 15.09 -18.24 8.33
C TYR A 26 15.13 -18.74 9.78
N LEU A 27 14.14 -18.38 10.59
CA LEU A 27 14.07 -18.76 12.00
C LEU A 27 13.88 -20.27 12.19
N ARG A 28 13.00 -20.91 11.40
CA ARG A 28 12.78 -22.36 11.45
C ARG A 28 14.03 -23.14 11.05
N SER A 29 14.76 -22.69 10.03
CA SER A 29 16.06 -23.29 9.65
C SER A 29 17.13 -23.19 10.75
N ASN A 30 16.94 -22.31 11.74
CA ASN A 30 17.80 -22.11 12.89
C ASN A 30 17.21 -22.68 14.20
N GLY A 31 16.21 -23.57 14.11
CA GLY A 31 15.65 -24.30 15.24
C GLY A 31 14.65 -23.53 16.10
N VAL A 32 14.16 -22.36 15.63
CA VAL A 32 13.14 -21.59 16.35
C VAL A 32 11.75 -22.05 15.93
N GLU A 33 10.87 -22.31 16.90
CA GLU A 33 9.46 -22.58 16.64
C GLU A 33 8.73 -21.27 16.32
N VAL A 34 8.19 -21.17 15.11
CA VAL A 34 7.55 -19.93 14.59
C VAL A 34 6.07 -20.13 14.34
N VAL A 35 5.28 -19.15 14.81
CA VAL A 35 3.85 -18.98 14.55
C VAL A 35 3.67 -17.81 13.57
N PRO A 36 3.62 -18.04 12.25
CA PRO A 36 3.38 -16.98 11.28
C PRO A 36 1.90 -16.61 11.27
N ILE A 37 1.62 -15.31 11.22
CA ILE A 37 0.28 -14.75 11.32
C ILE A 37 0.13 -13.64 10.30
N ASP A 38 -0.75 -13.84 9.32
CA ASP A 38 -1.25 -12.74 8.50
C ASP A 38 -2.50 -12.14 9.18
N ALA A 39 -2.27 -11.13 10.01
CA ALA A 39 -3.35 -10.42 10.69
C ALA A 39 -4.13 -9.52 9.72
N ASN A 40 -3.56 -9.18 8.56
CA ASN A 40 -4.24 -8.40 7.53
C ASN A 40 -5.46 -9.15 6.98
N ILE A 41 -5.26 -10.33 6.41
CA ILE A 41 -6.38 -11.12 5.86
C ILE A 41 -7.34 -11.57 6.95
N GLY A 42 -6.82 -11.96 8.13
CA GLY A 42 -7.64 -12.37 9.27
C GLY A 42 -8.59 -11.27 9.75
N ALA A 43 -8.10 -10.03 9.82
CA ALA A 43 -8.89 -8.89 10.29
C ALA A 43 -9.96 -8.47 9.28
N TYR A 44 -9.64 -8.42 7.98
CA TYR A 44 -10.63 -8.09 6.96
C TYR A 44 -11.71 -9.16 6.82
N ASP A 45 -11.35 -10.44 6.92
CA ASP A 45 -12.34 -11.51 6.94
C ASP A 45 -13.32 -11.41 8.08
N ARG A 46 -12.86 -11.01 9.28
CA ARG A 46 -13.73 -10.74 10.42
C ARG A 46 -14.66 -9.56 10.14
N LEU A 47 -14.12 -8.46 9.59
CA LEU A 47 -14.88 -7.23 9.33
C LEU A 47 -15.92 -7.37 8.22
N LEU A 48 -15.64 -8.16 7.19
CA LEU A 48 -16.51 -8.35 6.03
C LEU A 48 -17.63 -9.39 6.28
N GLN A 49 -17.74 -9.93 7.50
CA GLN A 49 -18.85 -10.81 7.86
C GLN A 49 -20.20 -10.06 7.82
N PRO A 50 -21.27 -10.66 7.26
CA PRO A 50 -22.58 -10.01 7.19
C PRO A 50 -23.13 -9.54 8.55
N SER A 51 -22.90 -10.31 9.61
CA SER A 51 -23.31 -9.98 10.98
C SER A 51 -22.60 -8.72 11.51
N VAL A 52 -21.30 -8.58 11.20
CA VAL A 52 -20.50 -7.41 11.57
C VAL A 52 -20.95 -6.19 10.79
N LEU A 53 -21.08 -6.29 9.47
CA LEU A 53 -21.56 -5.18 8.64
C LEU A 53 -22.94 -4.70 9.09
N LYS A 54 -23.84 -5.61 9.48
CA LYS A 54 -25.15 -5.25 10.06
C LYS A 54 -25.02 -4.44 11.34
N ALA A 55 -24.15 -4.84 12.26
CA ALA A 55 -23.89 -4.10 13.50
C ALA A 55 -23.27 -2.72 13.21
N LEU A 56 -22.36 -2.62 12.23
CA LEU A 56 -21.75 -1.35 11.81
C LEU A 56 -22.78 -0.41 11.17
N ALA A 57 -23.71 -0.93 10.36
CA ALA A 57 -24.80 -0.12 9.80
C ALA A 57 -25.75 0.42 10.89
N GLN A 58 -26.07 -0.39 11.91
CA GLN A 58 -26.84 0.08 13.07
C GLN A 58 -26.09 1.20 13.82
N ARG A 59 -24.77 1.03 14.00
CA ARG A 59 -23.91 2.07 14.61
C ARG A 59 -23.90 3.36 13.79
N VAL A 60 -23.75 3.29 12.46
CA VAL A 60 -23.81 4.46 11.57
C VAL A 60 -25.16 5.15 11.69
N GLN A 61 -26.26 4.40 11.63
CA GLN A 61 -27.61 4.96 11.74
C GLN A 61 -27.83 5.64 13.09
N ALA A 62 -27.42 5.02 14.19
CA ALA A 62 -27.55 5.61 15.53
C ALA A 62 -26.76 6.92 15.67
N ARG A 63 -25.53 6.97 15.14
CA ARG A 63 -24.71 8.20 15.14
C ARG A 63 -25.32 9.30 14.27
N LEU A 64 -25.85 8.94 13.10
CA LEU A 64 -26.50 9.89 12.19
C LEU A 64 -27.76 10.49 12.80
N THR A 65 -28.60 9.67 13.45
CA THR A 65 -29.80 10.13 14.16
C THR A 65 -29.44 11.15 15.24
N LYS A 66 -28.37 10.90 16.03
CA LYS A 66 -27.90 11.84 17.05
C LYS A 66 -27.47 13.19 16.46
N LEU A 67 -26.79 13.20 15.30
CA LEU A 67 -26.43 14.46 14.64
C LEU A 67 -27.65 15.21 14.11
N GLN A 68 -28.62 14.51 13.54
CA GLN A 68 -29.85 15.13 13.01
C GLN A 68 -30.74 15.76 14.09
N GLN A 69 -30.58 15.34 15.34
CA GLN A 69 -31.26 15.93 16.51
C GLN A 69 -30.57 17.19 17.04
N LYS A 70 -29.32 17.48 16.64
CA LYS A 70 -28.65 18.71 17.04
C LYS A 70 -29.36 19.94 16.44
N PRO A 71 -29.40 21.07 17.15
CA PRO A 71 -29.93 22.32 16.60
C PRO A 71 -28.98 22.94 15.56
N ARG A 72 -27.67 22.68 15.67
CA ARG A 72 -26.63 23.15 14.77
C ARG A 72 -25.51 22.11 14.61
N LEU A 73 -24.83 22.09 13.46
CA LEU A 73 -23.63 21.28 13.20
C LEU A 73 -22.42 22.21 13.05
N ASN A 74 -21.43 22.09 13.94
CA ASN A 74 -20.11 22.71 13.73
C ASN A 74 -19.34 21.99 12.60
N HIS A 75 -18.17 22.48 12.20
CA HIS A 75 -17.42 21.91 11.07
C HIS A 75 -17.15 20.40 11.21
N THR A 76 -16.67 19.96 12.37
CA THR A 76 -16.40 18.53 12.61
C THR A 76 -17.68 17.68 12.60
N ASP A 77 -18.82 18.22 13.04
CA ASP A 77 -20.13 17.60 12.92
C ASP A 77 -20.59 17.52 11.45
N GLN A 78 -20.31 18.54 10.63
CA GLN A 78 -20.63 18.57 9.20
C GLN A 78 -19.87 17.48 8.45
N LEU A 79 -18.56 17.35 8.71
CA LEU A 79 -17.74 16.27 8.15
C LEU A 79 -18.23 14.88 8.58
N LEU A 80 -18.52 14.71 9.87
CA LEU A 80 -19.03 13.45 10.38
C LEU A 80 -20.40 13.12 9.77
N PHE A 81 -21.29 14.11 9.62
CA PHE A 81 -22.57 13.94 8.97
C PHE A 81 -22.42 13.44 7.53
N GLY A 82 -21.51 14.04 6.75
CA GLY A 82 -21.24 13.60 5.38
C GLY A 82 -20.76 12.16 5.27
N ARG A 83 -19.79 11.77 6.12
CA ARG A 83 -19.28 10.40 6.17
C ARG A 83 -20.36 9.38 6.55
N LEU A 84 -21.14 9.67 7.59
CA LEU A 84 -22.23 8.79 8.04
C LEU A 84 -23.34 8.68 6.99
N TRP A 85 -23.67 9.78 6.32
CA TRP A 85 -24.69 9.80 5.26
C TRP A 85 -24.30 8.89 4.09
N ARG A 86 -23.07 9.03 3.56
CA ARG A 86 -22.56 8.18 2.48
C ARG A 86 -22.45 6.72 2.91
N GLY A 87 -21.89 6.45 4.09
CA GLY A 87 -21.73 5.09 4.61
C GLY A 87 -23.05 4.35 4.84
N ARG A 88 -24.13 5.05 5.21
CA ARG A 88 -25.47 4.46 5.34
C ARG A 88 -25.98 3.88 4.02
N GLU A 89 -25.81 4.61 2.92
CA GLU A 89 -26.24 4.13 1.59
C GLU A 89 -25.37 2.96 1.13
N ALA A 90 -24.05 3.07 1.26
CA ALA A 90 -23.11 2.00 0.92
C ALA A 90 -23.41 0.70 1.69
N GLY A 91 -23.76 0.81 2.98
CA GLY A 91 -24.03 -0.35 3.83
C GLY A 91 -25.22 -1.21 3.40
N ARG A 92 -26.22 -0.64 2.72
CA ARG A 92 -27.40 -1.40 2.25
C ARG A 92 -27.02 -2.45 1.21
N THR A 93 -26.20 -2.07 0.24
CA THR A 93 -25.71 -2.98 -0.80
C THR A 93 -24.74 -4.01 -0.20
N ALA A 94 -23.76 -3.53 0.58
CA ALA A 94 -22.72 -4.37 1.17
C ALA A 94 -23.30 -5.52 2.00
N ILE A 95 -24.24 -5.27 2.92
CA ILE A 95 -24.80 -6.31 3.80
C ILE A 95 -25.49 -7.42 3.01
N LYS A 96 -26.14 -7.08 1.91
CA LYS A 96 -26.91 -8.03 1.10
C LYS A 96 -26.00 -8.92 0.26
N GLU A 97 -24.93 -8.36 -0.29
CA GLU A 97 -24.19 -8.97 -1.40
C GLU A 97 -22.75 -9.39 -1.02
N ILE A 98 -22.25 -9.02 0.18
CA ILE A 98 -20.84 -9.27 0.55
C ILE A 98 -20.44 -10.74 0.46
N ARG A 99 -21.34 -11.66 0.82
CA ARG A 99 -21.04 -13.10 0.74
C ARG A 99 -20.75 -13.52 -0.70
N THR A 100 -21.63 -13.15 -1.62
CA THR A 100 -21.49 -13.43 -3.05
C THR A 100 -20.25 -12.74 -3.63
N ALA A 101 -19.97 -11.50 -3.22
CA ALA A 101 -18.76 -10.81 -3.65
C ALA A 101 -17.48 -11.56 -3.24
N LEU A 102 -17.39 -12.02 -2.00
CA LEU A 102 -16.25 -12.80 -1.51
C LEU A 102 -16.15 -14.17 -2.20
N GLU A 103 -17.28 -14.81 -2.51
CA GLU A 103 -17.34 -16.07 -3.27
C GLU A 103 -16.81 -15.87 -4.70
N ILE A 104 -17.18 -14.77 -5.39
CA ILE A 104 -16.65 -14.42 -6.72
C ILE A 104 -15.13 -14.18 -6.66
N LEU A 105 -14.64 -13.42 -5.68
CA LEU A 105 -13.21 -13.10 -5.58
C LEU A 105 -12.36 -14.32 -5.25
N ARG A 106 -12.93 -15.34 -4.61
CA ARG A 106 -12.27 -16.60 -4.23
C ARG A 106 -12.62 -17.77 -5.15
N ASP A 107 -13.27 -17.50 -6.28
CA ASP A 107 -13.81 -18.53 -7.16
C ASP A 107 -12.72 -19.40 -7.77
N ARG A 108 -12.52 -20.60 -7.22
CA ARG A 108 -11.51 -21.56 -7.69
C ARG A 108 -11.82 -22.15 -9.07
N SER A 109 -13.08 -22.13 -9.51
CA SER A 109 -13.43 -22.49 -10.89
C SER A 109 -12.90 -21.46 -11.88
N LYS A 110 -12.72 -20.22 -11.40
CA LYS A 110 -12.25 -19.03 -12.10
C LYS A 110 -13.26 -18.47 -13.11
N ASP A 111 -14.44 -19.07 -13.24
CA ASP A 111 -15.45 -18.65 -14.22
C ASP A 111 -16.08 -17.31 -13.84
N LEU A 112 -16.44 -17.12 -12.57
CA LEU A 112 -17.04 -15.87 -12.08
C LEU A 112 -15.99 -14.78 -11.86
N PHE A 113 -14.80 -15.15 -11.39
CA PHE A 113 -13.71 -14.20 -11.19
C PHE A 113 -13.29 -13.52 -12.50
N PHE A 114 -13.24 -14.28 -13.59
CA PHE A 114 -12.85 -13.76 -14.90
C PHE A 114 -14.02 -13.23 -15.74
N ASP A 115 -15.26 -13.31 -15.24
CA ASP A 115 -16.39 -12.59 -15.82
C ASP A 115 -16.35 -11.12 -15.38
N PRO A 116 -16.20 -10.16 -16.32
CA PRO A 116 -16.03 -8.76 -15.97
C PRO A 116 -17.21 -8.16 -15.17
N ALA A 117 -18.44 -8.59 -15.44
CA ALA A 117 -19.61 -8.04 -14.74
C ALA A 117 -19.71 -8.57 -13.30
N CYS A 118 -19.43 -9.86 -13.09
CA CYS A 118 -19.35 -10.47 -11.76
C CYS A 118 -18.22 -9.83 -10.95
N TYR A 119 -17.04 -9.67 -11.55
CA TYR A 119 -15.89 -9.04 -10.91
C TYR A 119 -16.19 -7.59 -10.49
N GLU A 120 -16.74 -6.76 -11.39
CA GLU A 120 -17.18 -5.38 -11.07
C GLU A 120 -18.17 -5.35 -9.90
N SER A 121 -19.18 -6.23 -9.93
CA SER A 121 -20.18 -6.31 -8.87
C SER A 121 -19.54 -6.67 -7.51
N ALA A 122 -18.55 -7.56 -7.51
CA ALA A 122 -17.83 -7.93 -6.30
C ALA A 122 -17.01 -6.75 -5.75
N LEU A 123 -16.28 -6.03 -6.61
CA LEU A 123 -15.49 -4.86 -6.20
C LEU A 123 -16.36 -3.75 -5.60
N ILE A 124 -17.44 -3.37 -6.28
CA ILE A 124 -18.38 -2.36 -5.80
C ILE A 124 -18.92 -2.73 -4.40
N THR A 125 -19.22 -4.01 -4.19
CA THR A 125 -19.73 -4.50 -2.91
C THR A 125 -18.68 -4.42 -1.80
N VAL A 126 -17.44 -4.80 -2.07
CA VAL A 126 -16.33 -4.74 -1.11
C VAL A 126 -15.98 -3.28 -0.77
N GLU A 127 -15.91 -2.40 -1.76
CA GLU A 127 -15.67 -0.96 -1.55
C GLU A 127 -16.80 -0.29 -0.77
N ALA A 128 -18.05 -0.71 -1.00
CA ALA A 128 -19.19 -0.28 -0.20
C ALA A 128 -19.10 -0.75 1.26
N ALA A 129 -18.60 -1.97 1.50
CA ALA A 129 -18.36 -2.49 2.85
C ALA A 129 -17.26 -1.69 3.57
N LEU A 130 -16.15 -1.39 2.91
CA LEU A 130 -15.06 -0.56 3.45
C LEU A 130 -15.54 0.88 3.75
N SER A 131 -16.39 1.44 2.88
CA SER A 131 -17.03 2.75 3.09
C SER A 131 -17.93 2.75 4.32
N LEU A 132 -18.71 1.68 4.52
CA LEU A 132 -19.52 1.49 5.74
C LEU A 132 -18.65 1.39 7.00
N ILE A 133 -17.57 0.62 6.95
CA ILE A 133 -16.63 0.47 8.07
C ILE A 133 -16.01 1.82 8.43
N SER A 134 -15.48 2.55 7.44
CA SER A 134 -14.94 3.91 7.62
C SER A 134 -15.96 4.85 8.27
N ALA A 135 -17.21 4.86 7.79
CA ALA A 135 -18.26 5.67 8.37
C ALA A 135 -18.57 5.29 9.83
N ALA A 136 -18.62 3.99 10.15
CA ALA A 136 -18.90 3.50 11.49
C ALA A 136 -17.84 3.95 12.52
N TYR A 137 -16.59 4.12 12.08
CA TYR A 137 -15.45 4.54 12.90
C TYR A 137 -14.94 5.97 12.61
N ALA A 138 -15.67 6.76 11.83
CA ALA A 138 -15.32 8.15 11.53
C ALA A 138 -14.95 8.94 12.81
N PRO A 139 -13.86 9.74 12.80
CA PRO A 139 -13.16 10.29 11.64
C PRO A 139 -12.05 9.38 11.05
N LEU A 140 -11.97 8.10 11.42
CA LEU A 140 -11.19 7.14 10.63
C LEU A 140 -11.67 7.11 9.17
N SER A 141 -10.73 7.03 8.24
CA SER A 141 -10.94 6.64 6.86
C SER A 141 -10.01 5.46 6.56
N MET A 142 -10.56 4.39 5.98
CA MET A 142 -9.77 3.22 5.63
C MET A 142 -10.25 2.52 4.36
N ASP A 143 -9.29 1.95 3.65
CA ASP A 143 -9.47 0.93 2.61
C ASP A 143 -8.52 -0.24 2.91
N PHE A 144 -8.11 -1.02 1.90
CA PHE A 144 -7.15 -2.11 2.10
C PHE A 144 -5.70 -1.66 2.33
N ILE A 145 -5.28 -0.50 1.83
CA ILE A 145 -3.87 -0.05 1.89
C ILE A 145 -3.69 1.25 2.69
N SER A 146 -4.78 1.93 3.02
CA SER A 146 -4.80 3.17 3.78
C SER A 146 -5.62 2.99 5.05
N TYR A 147 -5.04 3.41 6.19
CA TYR A 147 -5.73 3.53 7.48
C TYR A 147 -5.34 4.87 8.10
N ARG A 148 -6.27 5.83 8.12
CA ARG A 148 -5.99 7.22 8.48
C ARG A 148 -7.03 7.78 9.42
N THR A 149 -6.63 8.02 10.67
CA THR A 149 -7.36 8.92 11.57
C THR A 149 -6.62 10.25 11.67
N PRO A 150 -7.32 11.41 11.67
CA PRO A 150 -6.66 12.69 11.89
C PRO A 150 -5.78 12.67 13.13
N PHE A 151 -4.57 13.20 13.00
CA PHE A 151 -3.55 13.33 14.04
C PHE A 151 -2.91 12.02 14.54
N ALA A 152 -3.42 10.84 14.17
CA ALA A 152 -2.95 9.58 14.75
C ALA A 152 -1.45 9.37 14.55
N LEU A 153 -0.93 9.72 13.37
CA LEU A 153 0.47 9.50 13.02
C LEU A 153 1.40 10.65 13.47
N LEU A 154 0.89 11.62 14.25
CA LEU A 154 1.76 12.65 14.84
C LEU A 154 2.73 12.08 15.87
N ASN A 155 2.28 11.16 16.72
CA ASN A 155 3.12 10.51 17.74
C ASN A 155 2.42 9.28 18.32
N ALA A 156 3.14 8.47 19.10
CA ALA A 156 2.63 7.21 19.64
C ALA A 156 1.43 7.42 20.59
N SER A 157 1.39 8.55 21.32
CA SER A 157 0.27 8.89 22.22
C SER A 157 -1.02 9.14 21.45
N GLU A 158 -0.96 9.80 20.29
CA GLU A 158 -2.11 9.96 19.41
C GLU A 158 -2.61 8.61 18.87
N ILE A 159 -1.71 7.70 18.47
CA ILE A 159 -2.09 6.33 18.11
C ILE A 159 -2.78 5.62 19.27
N GLN A 160 -2.26 5.74 20.50
CA GLN A 160 -2.85 5.12 21.68
C GLN A 160 -4.28 5.61 21.95
N LYS A 161 -4.57 6.90 21.72
CA LYS A 161 -5.94 7.44 21.83
C LYS A 161 -6.89 6.80 20.82
N ASP A 162 -6.40 6.50 19.62
CA ASP A 162 -7.18 5.87 18.55
C ASP A 162 -7.21 4.33 18.61
N ALA A 163 -6.36 3.71 19.44
CA ALA A 163 -6.35 2.27 19.69
C ALA A 163 -7.55 1.77 20.53
N ARG A 164 -8.41 2.68 21.01
CA ARG A 164 -9.58 2.36 21.86
C ARG A 164 -10.60 1.51 21.10
N PRO A 165 -11.36 0.63 21.80
CA PRO A 165 -12.32 -0.29 21.16
C PRO A 165 -13.33 0.41 20.24
N ASN A 166 -13.80 1.59 20.64
CA ASN A 166 -14.78 2.37 19.88
C ASN A 166 -14.18 3.18 18.71
N ARG A 167 -12.86 3.14 18.50
CA ARG A 167 -12.13 3.90 17.47
C ARG A 167 -11.28 3.01 16.55
N ASN A 168 -11.11 1.74 16.89
CA ASN A 168 -10.37 0.75 16.11
C ASN A 168 -11.31 -0.36 15.60
N PRO A 169 -11.54 -0.49 14.28
CA PRO A 169 -12.37 -1.56 13.72
C PRO A 169 -11.78 -2.95 13.91
N PHE A 170 -10.46 -3.07 14.08
CA PHE A 170 -9.79 -4.35 14.28
C PHE A 170 -9.75 -4.81 15.74
N HIS A 171 -10.34 -4.05 16.68
CA HIS A 171 -10.21 -4.31 18.12
C HIS A 171 -10.63 -5.73 18.51
N ASP A 172 -11.77 -6.21 18.02
CA ASP A 172 -12.29 -7.53 18.37
C ASP A 172 -11.38 -8.64 17.84
N TYR A 173 -10.92 -8.51 16.59
CA TYR A 173 -9.94 -9.44 16.02
C TYR A 173 -8.61 -9.42 16.79
N PHE A 174 -8.14 -8.25 17.23
CA PHE A 174 -6.93 -8.14 18.05
C PHE A 174 -7.10 -8.81 19.42
N CYS A 175 -8.30 -8.80 20.00
CA CYS A 175 -8.60 -9.53 21.22
C CYS A 175 -8.50 -11.05 21.00
N GLU A 176 -9.14 -11.56 19.93
CA GLU A 176 -9.08 -12.96 19.51
C GLU A 176 -7.63 -13.40 19.23
N LEU A 177 -6.83 -12.54 18.59
CA LEU A 177 -5.42 -12.77 18.33
C LEU A 177 -4.61 -12.84 19.63
N GLY A 178 -4.83 -11.93 20.58
CA GLY A 178 -4.19 -11.99 21.89
C GLY A 178 -4.49 -13.29 22.64
N GLU A 179 -5.73 -13.77 22.58
CA GLU A 179 -6.13 -15.05 23.18
C GLU A 179 -5.45 -16.24 22.49
N ARG A 180 -5.31 -16.20 21.16
CA ARG A 180 -4.54 -17.18 20.41
C ARG A 180 -3.07 -17.20 20.86
N LEU A 181 -2.41 -16.05 20.93
CA LEU A 181 -1.00 -15.96 21.35
C LEU A 181 -0.79 -16.49 22.77
N ALA A 182 -1.74 -16.25 23.68
CA ALA A 182 -1.70 -16.79 25.04
C ALA A 182 -1.81 -18.32 25.06
N ARG A 183 -2.78 -18.88 24.32
CA ARG A 183 -2.95 -20.34 24.20
C ARG A 183 -1.74 -21.03 23.58
N GLU A 184 -1.11 -20.39 22.61
CA GLU A 184 0.11 -20.91 21.97
C GLU A 184 1.38 -20.67 22.80
N GLN A 185 1.27 -20.06 23.99
CA GLN A 185 2.39 -19.75 24.90
C GLN A 185 3.53 -18.98 24.21
N VAL A 186 3.15 -18.03 23.34
CA VAL A 186 4.11 -17.17 22.66
C VAL A 186 4.80 -16.25 23.66
N ARG A 187 6.14 -16.18 23.63
CA ARG A 187 6.93 -15.29 24.50
C ARG A 187 7.57 -14.11 23.77
N LEU A 188 7.69 -14.19 22.44
CA LEU A 188 8.14 -13.09 21.58
C LEU A 188 7.17 -12.93 20.41
N ALA A 189 6.67 -11.72 20.17
CA ALA A 189 5.91 -11.38 18.97
C ALA A 189 6.60 -10.25 18.19
N GLY A 190 6.97 -10.55 16.94
CA GLY A 190 7.50 -9.58 15.99
C GLY A 190 6.44 -9.07 15.04
N ILE A 191 6.24 -7.76 14.96
CA ILE A 191 5.30 -7.12 14.03
C ILE A 191 6.07 -6.50 12.87
N SER A 192 5.81 -6.97 11.65
CA SER A 192 6.47 -6.48 10.43
C SER A 192 5.65 -5.39 9.74
N ILE A 193 6.01 -4.13 9.95
CA ILE A 193 5.38 -2.96 9.30
C ILE A 193 6.08 -2.69 7.97
N ALA A 194 5.44 -3.10 6.87
CA ALA A 194 5.97 -2.92 5.52
C ALA A 194 5.59 -1.57 4.91
N PHE A 195 4.38 -1.10 5.19
CA PHE A 195 3.82 0.11 4.59
C PHE A 195 3.42 1.14 5.66
N PRO A 196 3.51 2.45 5.36
CA PRO A 196 3.11 3.49 6.31
C PRO A 196 1.67 3.36 6.84
N GLY A 197 0.73 2.92 5.99
CA GLY A 197 -0.66 2.68 6.38
C GLY A 197 -0.84 1.64 7.50
N GLN A 198 0.14 0.77 7.72
CA GLN A 198 0.10 -0.26 8.74
C GLN A 198 0.56 0.23 10.13
N ILE A 199 1.16 1.42 10.25
CA ILE A 199 1.73 1.92 11.51
C ILE A 199 0.66 2.03 12.59
N GLN A 200 -0.43 2.74 12.29
CA GLN A 200 -1.50 2.96 13.26
C GLN A 200 -2.14 1.64 13.76
N PRO A 201 -2.59 0.71 12.89
CA PRO A 201 -3.15 -0.56 13.36
C PRO A 201 -2.12 -1.46 14.04
N ALA A 202 -0.84 -1.43 13.65
CA ALA A 202 0.23 -2.21 14.30
C ALA A 202 0.49 -1.75 15.74
N TYR A 203 0.59 -0.44 15.97
CA TYR A 203 0.73 0.12 17.31
C TYR A 203 -0.53 -0.11 18.15
N ALA A 204 -1.71 -0.01 17.56
CA ALA A 204 -2.97 -0.34 18.25
C ALA A 204 -3.02 -1.80 18.71
N LEU A 205 -2.57 -2.74 17.86
CA LEU A 205 -2.40 -4.15 18.24
C LEU A 205 -1.38 -4.28 19.38
N ALA A 206 -0.21 -3.66 19.27
CA ALA A 206 0.83 -3.75 20.29
C ALA A 206 0.37 -3.19 21.66
N TYR A 207 -0.35 -2.05 21.71
CA TYR A 207 -0.94 -1.54 22.96
C TYR A 207 -1.95 -2.53 23.57
N LEU A 208 -2.75 -3.20 22.75
CA LEU A 208 -3.69 -4.21 23.23
C LEU A 208 -2.95 -5.43 23.78
N LEU A 209 -1.96 -5.93 23.05
CA LEU A 209 -1.16 -7.09 23.45
C LEU A 209 -0.40 -6.81 24.74
N LYS A 210 0.25 -5.65 24.88
CA LYS A 210 1.00 -5.30 26.09
C LYS A 210 0.11 -5.21 27.34
N ARG A 211 -1.16 -4.81 27.18
CA ARG A 211 -2.15 -4.81 28.26
C ARG A 211 -2.65 -6.21 28.64
N ARG A 212 -2.85 -7.09 27.66
CA ARG A 212 -3.38 -8.45 27.89
C ARG A 212 -2.30 -9.45 28.29
N LEU A 213 -1.09 -9.28 27.75
CA LEU A 213 0.06 -10.17 27.88
C LEU A 213 1.30 -9.33 28.28
N PRO A 214 1.39 -8.85 29.53
CA PRO A 214 2.46 -7.93 29.94
C PRO A 214 3.87 -8.54 29.84
N GLU A 215 3.95 -9.88 29.96
CA GLU A 215 5.19 -10.67 29.84
C GLU A 215 5.58 -11.00 28.39
N LEU A 216 4.72 -10.69 27.41
CA LEU A 216 5.04 -10.87 26.00
C LEU A 216 6.07 -9.83 25.57
N HIS A 217 7.21 -10.29 25.06
CA HIS A 217 8.20 -9.42 24.43
C HIS A 217 7.70 -8.97 23.06
N LEU A 218 7.47 -7.67 22.89
CA LEU A 218 7.01 -7.07 21.64
C LEU A 218 8.19 -6.44 20.90
N THR A 219 8.42 -6.88 19.67
CA THR A 219 9.39 -6.27 18.75
C THR A 219 8.72 -5.80 17.47
N VAL A 220 9.21 -4.70 16.90
CA VAL A 220 8.72 -4.15 15.63
C VAL A 220 9.85 -4.06 14.61
N GLY A 221 9.56 -4.37 13.35
CA GLY A 221 10.52 -4.29 12.25
C GLY A 221 9.84 -4.05 10.90
N GLY A 222 10.63 -4.06 9.83
CA GLY A 222 10.13 -3.86 8.46
C GLY A 222 10.61 -2.55 7.81
N PRO A 223 10.41 -2.41 6.49
CA PRO A 223 10.93 -1.27 5.74
C PRO A 223 10.33 0.07 6.16
N ALA A 224 9.01 0.18 6.36
CA ALA A 224 8.39 1.45 6.78
C ALA A 224 8.89 1.90 8.16
N ILE A 225 8.97 0.98 9.14
CA ILE A 225 9.45 1.34 10.47
C ILE A 225 10.95 1.67 10.45
N THR A 226 11.75 0.96 9.64
CA THR A 226 13.18 1.28 9.46
C THR A 226 13.33 2.70 8.94
N GLN A 227 12.59 3.06 7.87
CA GLN A 227 12.68 4.39 7.29
C GLN A 227 12.23 5.50 8.26
N ILE A 228 11.30 5.23 9.17
CA ILE A 228 10.91 6.25 10.15
C ILE A 228 11.97 6.37 11.25
N LEU A 229 12.31 5.27 11.90
CA LEU A 229 13.10 5.28 13.13
C LEU A 229 14.57 5.68 12.90
N VAL A 230 15.17 5.38 11.74
CA VAL A 230 16.57 5.81 11.44
C VAL A 230 16.75 7.33 11.38
N ARG A 231 15.66 8.11 11.32
CA ARG A 231 15.68 9.58 11.22
C ARG A 231 15.34 10.29 12.52
N LEU A 232 14.95 9.55 13.55
CA LEU A 232 14.58 10.13 14.84
C LEU A 232 15.84 10.40 15.68
N ASN A 233 15.84 11.52 16.39
CA ASN A 233 16.86 11.75 17.42
C ASN A 233 16.62 10.81 18.63
N PRO A 234 17.57 10.67 19.58
CA PRO A 234 17.43 9.73 20.69
C PRO A 234 16.13 9.88 21.51
N ASP A 235 15.69 11.10 21.78
CA ASP A 235 14.48 11.36 22.58
C ASP A 235 13.20 11.01 21.80
N GLU A 236 13.15 11.39 20.52
CA GLU A 236 12.07 11.02 19.61
C GLU A 236 12.01 9.51 19.41
N LEU A 237 13.16 8.84 19.31
CA LEU A 237 13.24 7.41 19.13
C LEU A 237 12.69 6.66 20.35
N ALA A 238 13.07 7.08 21.56
CA ALA A 238 12.55 6.51 22.79
C ALA A 238 11.02 6.64 22.90
N ARG A 239 10.46 7.79 22.53
CA ARG A 239 8.99 7.98 22.47
C ARG A 239 8.36 7.20 21.33
N GLY A 240 9.02 7.14 20.18
CA GLY A 240 8.57 6.50 18.95
C GLY A 240 8.44 4.98 19.09
N LEU A 241 9.21 4.33 19.96
CA LEU A 241 9.03 2.91 20.28
C LEU A 241 7.63 2.62 20.86
N GLY A 242 7.02 3.56 21.58
CA GLY A 242 5.66 3.41 22.10
C GLY A 242 5.46 2.11 22.91
N PRO A 243 4.59 1.18 22.48
CA PRO A 243 4.30 -0.07 23.20
C PRO A 243 5.34 -1.18 23.01
N PHE A 244 6.34 -0.99 22.15
CA PHE A 244 7.33 -2.02 21.82
C PHE A 244 8.49 -2.03 22.80
N ASP A 245 8.91 -3.23 23.21
CA ASP A 245 10.13 -3.40 24.03
C ASP A 245 11.38 -3.16 23.19
N THR A 246 11.35 -3.61 21.92
CA THR A 246 12.47 -3.46 20.99
C THR A 246 12.03 -3.09 19.57
N ALA A 247 12.93 -2.51 18.78
CA ALA A 247 12.76 -2.39 17.33
C ALA A 247 13.97 -2.98 16.60
N VAL A 248 13.73 -3.63 15.46
CA VAL A 248 14.77 -4.14 14.55
C VAL A 248 14.77 -3.30 13.28
N LEU A 249 15.85 -2.56 13.07
CA LEU A 249 16.07 -1.78 11.85
C LEU A 249 16.83 -2.62 10.81
N PHE A 250 16.60 -2.37 9.53
CA PHE A 250 17.22 -3.09 8.41
C PHE A 250 16.81 -4.58 8.32
N GLU A 251 17.68 -5.47 7.84
CA GLU A 251 17.34 -6.88 7.59
C GLU A 251 17.31 -7.66 8.90
N GLY A 252 16.14 -8.20 9.24
CA GLY A 252 15.82 -8.64 10.59
C GLY A 252 16.22 -10.07 10.93
N GLU A 253 16.60 -10.89 9.96
CA GLU A 253 16.84 -12.34 10.12
C GLU A 253 17.77 -12.66 11.31
N GLN A 254 19.00 -12.13 11.32
CA GLN A 254 19.97 -12.39 12.39
C GLN A 254 19.61 -11.70 13.72
N ALA A 255 19.13 -10.46 13.67
CA ALA A 255 18.78 -9.71 14.86
C ALA A 255 17.60 -10.36 15.60
N LEU A 256 16.60 -10.82 14.86
CA LEU A 256 15.44 -11.51 15.40
C LEU A 256 15.78 -12.88 15.96
N LEU A 257 16.71 -13.61 15.35
CA LEU A 257 17.24 -14.85 15.92
C LEU A 257 17.95 -14.61 17.27
N LYS A 258 18.77 -13.57 17.36
CA LYS A 258 19.43 -13.17 18.61
C LYS A 258 18.42 -12.78 19.68
N LEU A 259 17.40 -11.98 19.32
CA LEU A 259 16.32 -11.60 20.23
C LEU A 259 15.52 -12.81 20.71
N SER A 260 15.16 -13.72 19.81
CA SER A 260 14.43 -14.94 20.16
C SER A 260 15.22 -15.79 21.17
N ARG A 261 16.52 -15.99 20.94
CA ARG A 261 17.40 -16.71 21.88
C ARG A 261 17.58 -15.99 23.22
N ALA A 262 17.65 -14.67 23.23
CA ALA A 262 17.74 -13.88 24.46
C ALA A 262 16.47 -14.03 25.31
N VAL A 263 15.29 -13.86 24.71
CA VAL A 263 14.00 -14.02 25.42
C VAL A 263 13.80 -15.46 25.90
N GLU A 264 14.27 -16.45 25.13
CA GLU A 264 14.25 -17.85 25.55
C GLU A 264 15.08 -18.11 26.81
N LYS A 265 16.22 -17.44 26.96
CA LYS A 265 17.07 -17.46 28.17
C LYS A 265 16.49 -16.66 29.34
N GLY A 266 15.35 -15.99 29.16
CA GLY A 266 14.72 -15.15 30.19
C GLY A 266 15.25 -13.71 30.23
N GLU A 267 16.05 -13.30 29.26
CA GLU A 267 16.50 -11.91 29.13
C GLU A 267 15.35 -11.00 28.67
N ARG A 268 15.44 -9.70 28.99
CA ARG A 268 14.48 -8.66 28.59
C ARG A 268 15.21 -7.58 27.78
N PRO A 269 15.55 -7.84 26.51
CA PRO A 269 16.22 -6.85 25.67
C PRO A 269 15.34 -5.61 25.50
N ALA A 270 15.94 -4.44 25.27
CA ALA A 270 15.21 -3.20 25.14
C ALA A 270 15.86 -2.26 24.12
N GLY A 271 15.06 -1.38 23.53
CA GLY A 271 15.55 -0.35 22.63
C GLY A 271 15.75 -0.85 21.19
N VAL A 272 16.65 -0.17 20.47
CA VAL A 272 16.81 -0.39 19.03
C VAL A 272 17.98 -1.33 18.74
N HIS A 273 17.69 -2.39 18.00
CA HIS A 273 18.64 -3.34 17.48
C HIS A 273 18.81 -3.12 15.98
N ARG A 274 20.05 -3.10 15.52
CA ARG A 274 20.36 -2.99 14.09
C ARG A 274 20.55 -4.39 13.52
N GLY A 275 19.73 -4.72 12.52
CA GLY A 275 19.90 -5.86 11.65
C GLY A 275 21.09 -5.68 10.70
N GLU A 276 21.31 -6.68 9.87
CA GLU A 276 22.33 -6.57 8.83
C GLU A 276 21.85 -5.59 7.75
N ILE A 277 22.77 -4.77 7.24
CA ILE A 277 22.49 -3.90 6.09
C ILE A 277 22.58 -4.71 4.78
N CYS A 278 23.32 -5.81 4.82
CA CYS A 278 23.74 -6.57 3.64
C CYS A 278 23.89 -8.07 3.96
N GLN A 279 22.79 -8.76 4.27
CA GLN A 279 22.68 -10.23 4.30
C GLN A 279 23.28 -10.88 3.05
N ASP A 280 23.91 -12.04 3.25
CA ASP A 280 24.27 -12.93 2.15
C ASP A 280 23.03 -13.74 1.73
N LEU A 281 22.44 -13.38 0.59
CA LEU A 281 21.27 -14.06 0.05
C LEU A 281 21.52 -15.53 -0.31
N LYS A 282 22.80 -15.95 -0.42
CA LYS A 282 23.18 -17.36 -0.64
C LYS A 282 22.87 -18.25 0.57
N ALA A 283 22.94 -17.68 1.76
CA ALA A 283 22.74 -18.40 3.03
C ALA A 283 21.27 -18.42 3.48
N LEU A 284 20.42 -17.61 2.85
CA LEU A 284 19.01 -17.51 3.23
C LEU A 284 18.17 -18.62 2.59
N PRO A 285 17.32 -19.33 3.37
CA PRO A 285 16.44 -20.37 2.84
C PRO A 285 15.31 -19.77 1.98
N ALA A 286 14.53 -20.65 1.36
CA ALA A 286 13.26 -20.28 0.73
C ALA A 286 12.28 -19.69 1.78
N PRO A 287 11.40 -18.76 1.39
CA PRO A 287 10.31 -18.32 2.25
C PRO A 287 9.40 -19.50 2.62
N ASP A 288 8.92 -19.53 3.86
CA ASP A 288 8.06 -20.58 4.37
C ASP A 288 6.67 -20.02 4.70
N PHE A 289 5.66 -20.46 3.95
CA PHE A 289 4.28 -20.01 4.08
C PHE A 289 3.44 -20.93 5.00
N ASP A 290 4.04 -21.97 5.61
CA ASP A 290 3.30 -22.91 6.44
C ASP A 290 2.75 -22.25 7.71
N GLY A 291 1.45 -22.40 7.92
CA GLY A 291 0.70 -21.78 9.02
C GLY A 291 -0.04 -20.50 8.63
N LEU A 292 0.20 -19.96 7.43
CA LEU A 292 -0.59 -18.86 6.87
C LEU A 292 -1.89 -19.37 6.23
N PRO A 293 -2.98 -18.58 6.27
CA PRO A 293 -4.27 -18.98 5.72
C PRO A 293 -4.33 -18.72 4.19
N LEU A 294 -3.57 -19.48 3.42
CA LEU A 294 -3.41 -19.29 1.98
C LEU A 294 -4.73 -19.37 1.18
N ASP A 295 -5.71 -20.12 1.67
CA ASP A 295 -7.04 -20.27 1.07
C ASP A 295 -7.99 -19.08 1.34
N ARG A 296 -7.60 -18.16 2.23
CA ARG A 296 -8.44 -17.03 2.66
C ARG A 296 -8.15 -15.73 1.90
N TYR A 297 -7.08 -15.64 1.12
CA TYR A 297 -6.85 -14.43 0.29
C TYR A 297 -8.02 -14.19 -0.66
N LEU A 298 -8.29 -12.92 -0.98
CA LEU A 298 -9.40 -12.51 -1.87
C LEU A 298 -9.04 -12.71 -3.34
N SER A 299 -8.57 -13.90 -3.69
CA SER A 299 -8.08 -14.28 -5.02
C SER A 299 -8.48 -15.73 -5.33
N PRO A 300 -8.73 -16.10 -6.60
CA PRO A 300 -9.13 -17.46 -6.98
C PRO A 300 -7.96 -18.45 -6.96
N GLY A 301 -6.73 -17.94 -6.85
CA GLY A 301 -5.51 -18.73 -6.79
C GLY A 301 -4.36 -17.94 -6.18
N LEU A 302 -3.28 -18.64 -5.85
CA LEU A 302 -2.11 -18.03 -5.22
C LEU A 302 -1.22 -17.34 -6.24
N VAL A 303 -0.77 -16.14 -5.86
CA VAL A 303 0.41 -15.49 -6.41
C VAL A 303 1.37 -15.30 -5.25
N LEU A 304 2.47 -16.06 -5.24
CA LEU A 304 3.41 -16.03 -4.12
C LEU A 304 4.53 -15.02 -4.37
N PRO A 305 4.90 -14.20 -3.37
CA PRO A 305 6.06 -13.34 -3.49
C PRO A 305 7.37 -14.13 -3.33
N TYR A 306 8.41 -13.69 -4.04
CA TYR A 306 9.77 -14.22 -3.90
C TYR A 306 10.81 -13.12 -4.13
N ASP A 307 11.94 -13.12 -3.42
CA ASP A 307 13.03 -12.14 -3.59
C ASP A 307 14.26 -12.77 -4.27
N PRO A 308 14.36 -12.80 -5.62
CA PRO A 308 15.58 -13.28 -6.27
C PRO A 308 16.76 -12.32 -6.03
N THR A 309 16.48 -11.05 -5.77
CA THR A 309 17.46 -10.00 -5.53
C THR A 309 17.00 -9.05 -4.42
N ARG A 310 17.92 -8.29 -3.84
CA ARG A 310 17.61 -7.19 -2.90
C ARG A 310 18.46 -5.96 -3.25
N GLY A 311 17.91 -4.76 -3.07
CA GLY A 311 18.56 -3.50 -3.39
C GLY A 311 18.50 -3.16 -4.87
N CYS A 312 19.19 -2.09 -5.28
CA CYS A 312 19.16 -1.59 -6.66
C CYS A 312 20.58 -1.42 -7.22
N TYR A 313 20.84 -2.00 -8.40
CA TYR A 313 22.16 -1.95 -9.05
C TYR A 313 22.44 -0.57 -9.68
N TRP A 314 21.40 0.20 -10.00
CA TRP A 314 21.54 1.56 -10.50
C TRP A 314 21.86 2.53 -9.38
N GLY A 315 21.04 2.55 -8.32
CA GLY A 315 21.26 3.26 -7.06
C GLY A 315 21.52 4.77 -7.11
N LYS A 316 21.35 5.42 -8.26
CA LYS A 316 21.69 6.83 -8.50
C LYS A 316 20.48 7.76 -8.64
N CYS A 317 19.27 7.21 -8.77
CA CYS A 317 18.06 8.01 -8.95
C CYS A 317 17.91 9.06 -7.83
N ALA A 318 17.84 10.32 -8.20
CA ALA A 318 17.86 11.43 -7.26
C ALA A 318 16.61 11.49 -6.35
N PHE A 319 15.50 10.91 -6.80
CA PHE A 319 14.24 10.82 -6.06
C PHE A 319 14.12 9.57 -5.18
N CYS A 320 14.93 8.53 -5.41
CA CYS A 320 14.76 7.27 -4.72
C CYS A 320 15.32 7.32 -3.31
N HIS A 321 14.49 6.91 -2.35
CA HIS A 321 14.95 6.39 -1.07
C HIS A 321 14.07 5.22 -0.66
N TYR A 322 14.50 4.04 -1.09
CA TYR A 322 13.78 2.79 -0.87
C TYR A 322 14.78 1.67 -0.53
N GLY A 323 14.25 0.57 0.00
CA GLY A 323 15.03 -0.51 0.58
C GLY A 323 15.44 -0.21 2.02
N LEU A 324 16.26 -1.09 2.58
CA LEU A 324 16.75 -1.00 3.96
C LEU A 324 18.09 -0.24 3.98
N ALA A 325 18.04 1.07 3.75
CA ALA A 325 19.20 1.96 3.75
C ALA A 325 18.90 3.31 4.40
N GLU A 326 19.92 3.92 5.01
CA GLU A 326 19.82 5.25 5.64
C GLU A 326 19.66 6.36 4.60
N VAL A 327 20.32 6.22 3.45
CA VAL A 327 20.26 7.17 2.32
C VAL A 327 20.26 6.43 1.00
N GLY A 328 19.61 6.99 -0.02
CA GLY A 328 19.56 6.40 -1.37
C GLY A 328 18.92 5.02 -1.38
N THR A 329 19.51 4.04 -2.04
CA THR A 329 18.98 2.67 -2.12
C THR A 329 19.95 1.65 -1.53
N ALA A 330 19.42 0.55 -0.98
CA ALA A 330 20.24 -0.56 -0.51
C ALA A 330 21.09 -1.17 -1.63
N ARG A 331 22.25 -1.73 -1.25
CA ARG A 331 23.20 -2.36 -2.18
C ARG A 331 22.57 -3.56 -2.87
N TYR A 332 22.75 -3.64 -4.18
CA TYR A 332 22.30 -4.75 -5.00
C TYR A 332 23.01 -6.07 -4.68
N ARG A 333 22.21 -7.11 -4.53
CA ARG A 333 22.65 -8.50 -4.29
C ARG A 333 21.70 -9.45 -5.00
N GLU A 334 22.23 -10.58 -5.42
CA GLU A 334 21.48 -11.62 -6.11
C GLU A 334 21.63 -12.95 -5.39
N ARG A 335 20.55 -13.73 -5.35
CA ARG A 335 20.65 -15.16 -5.04
C ARG A 335 21.32 -15.89 -6.21
N PRO A 336 22.09 -16.97 -5.96
CA PRO A 336 22.56 -17.82 -7.04
C PRO A 336 21.39 -18.37 -7.86
N ILE A 337 21.51 -18.37 -9.19
CA ILE A 337 20.45 -18.85 -10.09
C ILE A 337 19.99 -20.28 -9.75
N ALA A 338 20.93 -21.17 -9.41
CA ALA A 338 20.62 -22.53 -8.98
C ALA A 338 19.74 -22.57 -7.72
N ARG A 339 20.03 -21.71 -6.73
CA ARG A 339 19.21 -21.57 -5.52
C ARG A 339 17.82 -20.99 -5.83
N ILE A 340 17.73 -20.04 -6.76
CA ILE A 340 16.43 -19.52 -7.22
C ILE A 340 15.58 -20.65 -7.81
N CYS A 341 16.15 -21.49 -8.67
CA CYS A 341 15.44 -22.63 -9.25
C CYS A 341 15.01 -23.65 -8.19
N GLU A 342 15.88 -23.97 -7.24
CA GLU A 342 15.58 -24.86 -6.10
C GLU A 342 14.41 -24.32 -5.26
N HIS A 343 14.47 -23.05 -4.88
CA HIS A 343 13.42 -22.42 -4.08
C HIS A 343 12.08 -22.38 -4.83
N LEU A 344 12.06 -21.96 -6.08
CA LEU A 344 10.82 -21.87 -6.86
C LEU A 344 10.22 -23.26 -7.11
N LYS A 345 11.05 -24.27 -7.37
CA LYS A 345 10.58 -25.66 -7.48
C LYS A 345 9.94 -26.13 -6.17
N LEU A 346 10.61 -25.91 -5.04
CA LEU A 346 10.06 -26.24 -3.72
C LEU A 346 8.74 -25.53 -3.46
N LEU A 347 8.65 -24.22 -3.74
CA LEU A 347 7.44 -23.44 -3.53
C LEU A 347 6.28 -23.91 -4.43
N THR A 348 6.57 -24.25 -5.69
CA THR A 348 5.58 -24.80 -6.61
C THR A 348 5.06 -26.15 -6.14
N GLU A 349 5.95 -27.07 -5.73
CA GLU A 349 5.56 -28.41 -5.27
C GLU A 349 4.81 -28.36 -3.93
N LYS A 350 5.25 -27.51 -3.00
CA LYS A 350 4.70 -27.44 -1.64
C LYS A 350 3.35 -26.72 -1.57
N TYR A 351 3.15 -25.68 -2.37
CA TYR A 351 1.97 -24.79 -2.27
C TYR A 351 1.05 -24.82 -3.50
N ASP A 352 1.33 -25.68 -4.48
CA ASP A 352 0.60 -25.73 -5.77
C ASP A 352 0.50 -24.35 -6.44
N CYS A 353 1.59 -23.59 -6.37
CA CYS A 353 1.67 -22.24 -6.91
C CYS A 353 2.58 -22.20 -8.15
N ARG A 354 2.05 -21.69 -9.26
CA ARG A 354 2.81 -21.51 -10.51
C ARG A 354 2.97 -20.06 -10.92
N THR A 355 2.43 -19.10 -10.17
CA THR A 355 2.51 -17.68 -10.48
C THR A 355 3.23 -16.95 -9.36
N PHE A 356 4.32 -16.27 -9.69
CA PHE A 356 5.15 -15.58 -8.71
C PHE A 356 5.24 -14.08 -9.00
N HIS A 357 5.25 -13.27 -7.94
CA HIS A 357 5.66 -11.88 -8.04
C HIS A 357 7.04 -11.74 -7.41
N PHE A 358 8.04 -11.32 -8.19
CA PHE A 358 9.38 -11.13 -7.69
C PHE A 358 9.49 -9.77 -6.99
N SER A 359 9.32 -9.80 -5.66
CA SER A 359 9.22 -8.64 -4.78
C SER A 359 10.61 -8.13 -4.37
N GLN A 360 11.12 -7.14 -5.11
CA GLN A 360 12.45 -6.55 -4.92
C GLN A 360 12.47 -5.09 -5.39
N ASP A 361 13.54 -4.34 -5.12
CA ASP A 361 13.64 -2.93 -5.56
C ASP A 361 13.74 -2.81 -7.09
N THR A 362 14.53 -3.67 -7.74
CA THR A 362 14.59 -3.79 -9.20
C THR A 362 15.33 -5.06 -9.62
N LEU A 363 14.90 -5.70 -10.70
CA LEU A 363 15.60 -6.84 -11.30
C LEU A 363 16.43 -6.39 -12.51
N ALA A 364 17.72 -6.74 -12.56
CA ALA A 364 18.55 -6.43 -13.71
C ALA A 364 18.15 -7.30 -14.93
N PRO A 365 18.04 -6.73 -16.16
CA PRO A 365 17.65 -7.50 -17.35
C PRO A 365 18.53 -8.73 -17.61
N ARG A 366 19.85 -8.60 -17.42
CA ARG A 366 20.80 -9.71 -17.61
C ARG A 366 20.58 -10.84 -16.61
N THR A 367 20.17 -10.51 -15.39
CA THR A 367 19.90 -11.48 -14.33
C THR A 367 18.56 -12.18 -14.60
N ALA A 368 17.54 -11.43 -15.00
CA ALA A 368 16.27 -11.97 -15.47
C ALA A 368 16.46 -12.95 -16.65
N GLN A 369 17.30 -12.60 -17.63
CA GLN A 369 17.59 -13.48 -18.78
C GLN A 369 18.27 -14.79 -18.35
N LYS A 370 19.23 -14.75 -17.42
CA LYS A 370 19.86 -15.95 -16.85
C LYS A 370 18.86 -16.82 -16.09
N MET A 371 17.98 -16.19 -15.31
CA MET A 371 16.89 -16.88 -14.60
C MET A 371 15.97 -17.59 -15.59
N ALA A 372 15.48 -16.87 -16.61
CA ALA A 372 14.55 -17.39 -17.59
C ALA A 372 15.12 -18.62 -18.33
N ARG A 373 16.37 -18.54 -18.81
CA ARG A 373 17.06 -19.69 -19.44
C ARG A 373 17.26 -20.87 -18.49
N ALA A 374 17.54 -20.60 -17.21
CA ALA A 374 17.67 -21.64 -16.21
C ALA A 374 16.33 -22.31 -15.89
N PHE A 375 15.22 -21.55 -15.88
CA PHE A 375 13.88 -22.10 -15.70
C PHE A 375 13.51 -23.05 -16.83
N VAL A 376 13.78 -22.65 -18.08
CA VAL A 376 13.61 -23.52 -19.26
C VAL A 376 14.47 -24.78 -19.13
N SER A 377 15.76 -24.62 -18.82
CA SER A 377 16.70 -25.75 -18.69
C SER A 377 16.31 -26.73 -17.58
N ALA A 378 15.70 -26.23 -16.50
CA ALA A 378 15.23 -27.02 -15.37
C ALA A 378 13.81 -27.58 -15.56
N ASN A 379 13.17 -27.34 -16.71
CA ASN A 379 11.75 -27.65 -16.96
C ASN A 379 10.81 -27.07 -15.86
N LEU A 380 11.17 -25.89 -15.33
CA LEU A 380 10.39 -25.22 -14.31
C LEU A 380 9.29 -24.38 -14.96
N SER A 381 8.09 -24.97 -15.08
CA SER A 381 6.92 -24.30 -15.65
C SER A 381 6.24 -23.40 -14.62
N ILE A 382 6.63 -22.13 -14.66
CA ILE A 382 6.09 -21.04 -13.82
C ILE A 382 5.82 -19.79 -14.67
N GLN A 383 4.98 -18.91 -14.15
CA GLN A 383 4.80 -17.55 -14.64
C GLN A 383 5.30 -16.58 -13.58
N TRP A 384 5.91 -15.47 -14.00
CA TRP A 384 6.42 -14.49 -13.05
C TRP A 384 6.30 -13.06 -13.54
N ALA A 385 6.22 -12.13 -12.59
CA ALA A 385 6.28 -10.69 -12.84
C ALA A 385 7.28 -10.00 -11.93
N SER A 386 7.79 -8.85 -12.35
CA SER A 386 8.82 -8.10 -11.59
C SER A 386 8.88 -6.64 -12.02
N ASP A 387 9.57 -5.83 -11.20
CA ASP A 387 9.90 -4.44 -11.51
C ASP A 387 11.31 -4.35 -12.12
N MET A 388 11.50 -3.50 -13.12
CA MET A 388 12.73 -3.38 -13.90
C MET A 388 12.96 -1.95 -14.43
N ARG A 389 14.22 -1.62 -14.71
CA ARG A 389 14.60 -0.40 -15.43
C ARG A 389 14.59 -0.66 -16.95
N PRO A 390 14.02 0.22 -17.79
CA PRO A 390 13.99 0.03 -19.24
C PRO A 390 15.38 0.30 -19.86
N GLU A 391 16.20 -0.73 -19.96
CA GLU A 391 17.58 -0.63 -20.43
C GLU A 391 17.80 -1.23 -21.82
N PRO A 392 18.87 -0.82 -22.55
CA PRO A 392 19.26 -1.42 -23.82
C PRO A 392 19.45 -2.94 -23.80
N ALA A 393 19.73 -3.52 -22.61
CA ALA A 393 19.87 -4.96 -22.43
C ALA A 393 18.54 -5.72 -22.70
N LEU A 394 17.39 -5.06 -22.69
CA LEU A 394 16.10 -5.57 -23.16
C LEU A 394 16.05 -5.61 -24.69
N SER A 395 16.99 -6.32 -25.29
CA SER A 395 17.01 -6.63 -26.73
C SER A 395 15.88 -7.60 -27.09
N PRO A 396 15.53 -7.75 -28.38
CA PRO A 396 14.54 -8.73 -28.81
C PRO A 396 14.87 -10.17 -28.37
N ALA A 397 16.15 -10.54 -28.41
CA ALA A 397 16.60 -11.87 -27.96
C ALA A 397 16.42 -12.06 -26.45
N CYS A 398 16.76 -11.03 -25.66
CA CYS A 398 16.53 -11.04 -24.22
C CYS A 398 15.04 -11.17 -23.90
N CYS A 399 14.18 -10.37 -24.53
CA CYS A 399 12.73 -10.41 -24.28
C CYS A 399 12.12 -11.76 -24.66
N ARG A 400 12.60 -12.42 -25.73
CA ARG A 400 12.20 -13.80 -26.06
C ARG A 400 12.62 -14.79 -24.98
N ASP A 401 13.88 -14.75 -24.52
CA ASP A 401 14.33 -15.61 -23.43
C ASP A 401 13.46 -15.41 -22.18
N LEU A 402 13.11 -14.16 -21.85
CA LEU A 402 12.22 -13.84 -20.72
C LEU A 402 10.84 -14.48 -20.89
N ALA A 403 10.23 -14.35 -22.06
CA ALA A 403 8.92 -14.94 -22.37
C ALA A 403 8.97 -16.48 -22.30
N ASP A 404 10.00 -17.10 -22.89
CA ASP A 404 10.20 -18.56 -22.86
C ASP A 404 10.36 -19.08 -21.42
N GLY A 405 11.01 -18.29 -20.55
CA GLY A 405 11.12 -18.57 -19.11
C GLY A 405 9.93 -18.11 -18.27
N GLY A 406 8.80 -17.76 -18.89
CA GLY A 406 7.54 -17.48 -18.18
C GLY A 406 7.34 -16.05 -17.69
N ALA A 407 8.10 -15.07 -18.18
CA ALA A 407 7.84 -13.67 -17.86
C ALA A 407 6.44 -13.25 -18.35
N LEU A 408 5.57 -12.93 -17.41
CA LEU A 408 4.19 -12.56 -17.67
C LEU A 408 4.02 -11.05 -17.77
N ALA A 409 4.63 -10.31 -16.83
CA ALA A 409 4.55 -8.86 -16.78
C ALA A 409 5.82 -8.23 -16.23
N LEU A 410 6.17 -7.04 -16.72
CA LEU A 410 7.26 -6.23 -16.20
C LEU A 410 6.80 -4.79 -15.97
N ALA A 411 6.90 -4.32 -14.73
CA ALA A 411 6.72 -2.92 -14.41
C ALA A 411 8.02 -2.15 -14.66
N LEU A 412 7.95 -1.16 -15.55
CA LEU A 412 9.11 -0.37 -15.97
C LEU A 412 9.06 0.99 -15.31
N GLY A 413 10.10 1.32 -14.52
CA GLY A 413 10.32 2.66 -14.01
C GLY A 413 10.75 3.60 -15.14
N ILE A 414 9.79 4.17 -15.86
CA ILE A 414 9.99 5.12 -16.96
C ILE A 414 10.22 6.52 -16.40
N GLU A 415 9.45 6.89 -15.38
CA GLU A 415 9.42 8.18 -14.68
C GLU A 415 8.99 9.37 -15.57
N SER A 416 9.71 9.64 -16.66
CA SER A 416 9.49 10.80 -17.54
C SER A 416 9.81 10.48 -19.01
N GLY A 417 9.10 11.15 -19.93
CA GLY A 417 9.42 11.15 -21.36
C GLY A 417 10.40 12.25 -21.79
N ALA A 418 10.85 13.09 -20.86
CA ALA A 418 11.70 14.24 -21.15
C ALA A 418 13.19 13.97 -20.83
N PRO A 419 14.11 14.05 -21.81
CA PRO A 419 15.53 13.77 -21.59
C PRO A 419 16.17 14.63 -20.48
N ARG A 420 15.83 15.92 -20.40
CA ARG A 420 16.39 16.81 -19.38
C ARG A 420 15.98 16.37 -17.96
N ILE A 421 14.73 15.93 -17.79
CA ILE A 421 14.20 15.48 -16.49
C ILE A 421 14.79 14.13 -16.11
N LEU A 422 14.90 13.19 -17.03
CA LEU A 422 15.60 11.92 -16.80
C LEU A 422 17.06 12.12 -16.37
N ASN A 423 17.74 13.08 -16.99
CA ASN A 423 19.11 13.48 -16.61
C ASN A 423 19.17 14.13 -15.23
N LEU A 424 18.23 15.04 -14.92
CA LEU A 424 18.14 15.68 -13.61
C LEU A 424 17.85 14.66 -12.51
N MET A 425 16.97 13.69 -12.77
CA MET A 425 16.70 12.55 -11.90
C MET A 425 17.89 11.59 -11.78
N GLN A 426 18.92 11.70 -12.62
CA GLN A 426 19.99 10.72 -12.74
C GLN A 426 19.45 9.30 -12.98
N LYS A 427 18.41 9.21 -13.81
CA LYS A 427 17.79 7.93 -14.17
C LYS A 427 18.68 7.11 -15.10
N GLY A 428 19.54 7.77 -15.88
CA GLY A 428 20.57 7.17 -16.76
C GLY A 428 20.04 6.39 -17.96
N ILE A 429 18.79 6.63 -18.32
CA ILE A 429 18.13 6.09 -19.52
C ILE A 429 17.70 7.29 -20.37
N ASP A 430 17.61 7.09 -21.67
CA ASP A 430 17.03 8.07 -22.58
C ASP A 430 15.67 7.59 -23.11
N PRO A 431 14.82 8.49 -23.66
CA PRO A 431 13.53 8.09 -24.23
C PRO A 431 13.62 7.05 -25.34
N ALA A 432 14.75 6.95 -26.05
CA ALA A 432 14.94 5.90 -27.06
C ALA A 432 15.03 4.50 -26.43
N ASP A 433 15.71 4.37 -25.29
CA ASP A 433 15.82 3.10 -24.54
C ASP A 433 14.44 2.65 -24.05
N ILE A 434 13.65 3.60 -23.53
CA ILE A 434 12.28 3.36 -23.10
C ILE A 434 11.44 2.83 -24.27
N GLN A 435 11.46 3.51 -25.40
CA GLN A 435 10.68 3.12 -26.59
C GLN A 435 11.07 1.74 -27.12
N ALA A 436 12.37 1.43 -27.14
CA ALA A 436 12.87 0.12 -27.55
C ALA A 436 12.44 -0.98 -26.57
N ALA A 437 12.57 -0.76 -25.26
CA ALA A 437 12.14 -1.71 -24.24
C ALA A 437 10.63 -2.00 -24.31
N LEU A 438 9.80 -0.95 -24.39
CA LEU A 438 8.33 -1.09 -24.57
C LEU A 438 8.00 -1.94 -25.81
N SER A 439 8.76 -1.74 -26.89
CA SER A 439 8.57 -2.43 -28.16
C SER A 439 8.91 -3.90 -28.08
N HIS A 440 10.12 -4.23 -27.64
CA HIS A 440 10.61 -5.61 -27.61
C HIS A 440 9.83 -6.47 -26.61
N LEU A 441 9.40 -5.91 -25.48
CA LEU A 441 8.58 -6.62 -24.50
C LEU A 441 7.18 -6.92 -25.06
N ALA A 442 6.54 -5.93 -25.68
CA ALA A 442 5.23 -6.12 -26.30
C ALA A 442 5.28 -7.14 -27.44
N GLU A 443 6.32 -7.10 -28.28
CA GLU A 443 6.56 -8.07 -29.36
C GLU A 443 6.82 -9.49 -28.85
N ALA A 444 7.40 -9.64 -27.65
CA ALA A 444 7.56 -10.92 -26.98
C ALA A 444 6.30 -11.40 -26.24
N GLY A 445 5.21 -10.63 -26.25
CA GLY A 445 3.97 -10.98 -25.56
C GLY A 445 4.00 -10.75 -24.04
N ILE A 446 4.98 -10.01 -23.53
CA ILE A 446 5.11 -9.68 -22.10
C ILE A 446 4.28 -8.44 -21.80
N ALA A 447 3.48 -8.47 -20.73
CA ALA A 447 2.70 -7.32 -20.31
C ALA A 447 3.58 -6.22 -19.72
N THR A 448 3.68 -5.09 -20.42
CA THR A 448 4.50 -3.96 -19.96
C THR A 448 3.65 -2.99 -19.14
N GLU A 449 4.01 -2.79 -17.89
CA GLU A 449 3.37 -1.83 -16.98
C GLU A 449 4.24 -0.57 -16.86
N ALA A 450 3.76 0.58 -17.33
CA ALA A 450 4.53 1.82 -17.34
C ALA A 450 4.38 2.61 -16.03
N MET A 451 5.46 2.81 -15.30
CA MET A 451 5.48 3.66 -14.10
C MET A 451 6.08 5.03 -14.40
N CYS A 452 5.25 6.06 -14.25
CA CYS A 452 5.60 7.46 -14.49
C CYS A 452 5.09 8.35 -13.36
N PHE A 453 5.63 9.56 -13.28
CA PHE A 453 5.06 10.64 -12.48
C PHE A 453 5.37 12.00 -13.09
N THR A 454 4.56 13.00 -12.76
CA THR A 454 4.82 14.41 -13.09
C THR A 454 5.30 15.17 -11.85
N ASP A 455 5.68 16.43 -12.04
CA ASP A 455 5.95 17.38 -10.95
C ASP A 455 7.26 17.16 -10.21
N PHE A 456 8.20 16.47 -10.87
CA PHE A 456 9.59 16.54 -10.45
C PHE A 456 10.08 18.00 -10.46
N PRO A 457 10.86 18.45 -9.47
CA PRO A 457 11.31 19.83 -9.39
C PRO A 457 11.96 20.32 -10.68
N GLY A 458 11.52 21.48 -11.15
CA GLY A 458 11.95 22.09 -12.41
C GLY A 458 11.32 21.50 -13.67
N GLU A 459 10.38 20.54 -13.60
CA GLU A 459 9.69 19.99 -14.78
C GLU A 459 8.69 20.98 -15.39
N THR A 460 8.94 21.38 -16.63
CA THR A 460 8.03 22.28 -17.35
C THR A 460 6.76 21.56 -17.81
N TYR A 461 5.70 22.33 -18.09
CA TYR A 461 4.48 21.80 -18.71
C TYR A 461 4.74 20.96 -19.98
N GLN A 462 5.65 21.40 -20.86
CA GLN A 462 5.94 20.69 -22.11
C GLN A 462 6.61 19.33 -21.89
N GLU A 463 7.41 19.21 -20.82
CA GLU A 463 8.10 17.98 -20.44
C GLU A 463 7.15 16.99 -19.77
N ALA A 464 6.27 17.45 -18.87
CA ALA A 464 5.18 16.63 -18.35
C ALA A 464 4.29 16.09 -19.49
N MET A 465 3.93 16.96 -20.43
CA MET A 465 3.19 16.56 -21.63
C MET A 465 4.00 15.65 -22.57
N ALA A 466 5.33 15.66 -22.53
CA ALA A 466 6.16 14.70 -23.28
C ALA A 466 6.01 13.29 -22.70
N THR A 467 5.95 13.15 -21.37
CA THR A 467 5.65 11.87 -20.69
C THR A 467 4.29 11.33 -21.12
N ILE A 468 3.23 12.15 -21.08
CA ILE A 468 1.88 11.73 -21.48
C ILE A 468 1.83 11.38 -22.98
N ARG A 469 2.51 12.15 -23.85
CA ARG A 469 2.62 11.86 -25.29
C ARG A 469 3.33 10.54 -25.55
N LEU A 470 4.38 10.20 -24.80
CA LEU A 470 5.06 8.91 -24.90
C LEU A 470 4.10 7.78 -24.57
N LEU A 471 3.38 7.88 -23.43
CA LEU A 471 2.39 6.87 -23.03
C LEU A 471 1.26 6.71 -24.07
N ARG A 472 0.77 7.81 -24.64
CA ARG A 472 -0.23 7.79 -25.74
C ARG A 472 0.30 7.11 -26.99
N THR A 473 1.50 7.47 -27.41
CA THR A 473 2.14 6.93 -28.63
C THR A 473 2.35 5.42 -28.53
N PHE A 474 2.76 4.95 -27.36
CA PHE A 474 3.02 3.53 -27.09
C PHE A 474 1.85 2.78 -26.45
N ARG A 475 0.65 3.36 -26.43
CA ARG A 475 -0.54 2.78 -25.77
C ARG A 475 -0.80 1.32 -26.16
N ASN A 476 -0.64 0.98 -27.43
CA ASN A 476 -0.88 -0.40 -27.90
C ASN A 476 0.20 -1.40 -27.46
N ARG A 477 1.35 -0.91 -26.96
CA ARG A 477 2.49 -1.67 -26.44
C ARG A 477 2.58 -1.64 -24.91
N ILE A 478 1.70 -0.88 -24.25
CA ILE A 478 1.63 -0.71 -22.79
C ILE A 478 0.37 -1.41 -22.26
N ALA A 479 0.54 -2.41 -21.41
CA ALA A 479 -0.56 -3.18 -20.81
C ALA A 479 -1.36 -2.35 -19.80
N LEU A 480 -0.66 -1.65 -18.91
CA LEU A 480 -1.20 -0.71 -17.93
C LEU A 480 -0.18 0.41 -17.68
N PHE A 481 -0.62 1.51 -17.08
CA PHE A 481 0.30 2.57 -16.64
C PHE A 481 -0.18 3.21 -15.34
N ILE A 482 0.76 3.81 -14.61
CA ILE A 482 0.49 4.77 -13.55
C ILE A 482 1.21 6.08 -13.89
N CYS A 483 0.54 7.20 -13.64
CA CYS A 483 1.13 8.54 -13.74
C CYS A 483 0.70 9.31 -12.48
N GLY A 484 1.55 9.28 -11.46
CA GLY A 484 1.31 9.99 -10.19
C GLY A 484 1.93 11.38 -10.17
N GLU A 485 1.87 12.03 -9.01
CA GLU A 485 2.60 13.26 -8.72
C GLU A 485 3.84 12.96 -7.88
N PHE A 486 4.93 13.68 -8.15
CA PHE A 486 6.16 13.56 -7.39
C PHE A 486 5.96 13.96 -5.94
N SER A 487 6.44 13.11 -5.03
CA SER A 487 6.57 13.44 -3.61
C SER A 487 8.04 13.33 -3.17
N LEU A 488 8.46 14.29 -2.37
CA LEU A 488 9.85 14.36 -1.91
C LEU A 488 10.09 13.30 -0.81
N THR A 489 11.08 12.43 -1.01
CA THR A 489 11.40 11.38 -0.04
C THR A 489 12.60 11.79 0.83
N PRO A 490 12.54 11.71 2.18
CA PRO A 490 13.48 12.44 3.03
C PRO A 490 14.97 12.09 2.91
N GLY A 491 15.36 10.85 2.60
CA GLY A 491 16.77 10.49 2.37
C GLY A 491 17.15 10.35 0.90
N ALA A 492 16.28 10.80 -0.02
CA ALA A 492 16.61 10.93 -1.43
C ALA A 492 17.57 12.11 -1.66
N ARG A 493 18.29 12.09 -2.79
CA ARG A 493 19.24 13.15 -3.14
C ARG A 493 18.53 14.51 -3.29
N THR A 494 17.32 14.51 -3.85
CA THR A 494 16.48 15.71 -3.99
C THR A 494 16.20 16.40 -2.67
N ALA A 495 15.96 15.63 -1.59
CA ALA A 495 15.71 16.16 -0.26
C ALA A 495 16.98 16.61 0.45
N ARG A 496 18.09 15.89 0.23
CA ARG A 496 19.40 16.18 0.86
C ARG A 496 20.15 17.35 0.24
N TYR A 497 19.96 17.57 -1.06
CA TYR A 497 20.65 18.62 -1.83
C TYR A 497 19.63 19.50 -2.57
N PRO A 498 18.68 20.13 -1.86
CA PRO A 498 17.52 20.79 -2.48
C PRO A 498 17.90 21.89 -3.48
N LYS A 499 19.00 22.59 -3.23
CA LYS A 499 19.51 23.66 -4.12
C LYS A 499 19.90 23.15 -5.51
N ASP A 500 20.42 21.92 -5.61
CA ASP A 500 20.80 21.30 -6.89
C ASP A 500 19.59 21.06 -7.80
N PHE A 501 18.39 21.02 -7.22
CA PHE A 501 17.12 20.75 -7.92
C PHE A 501 16.21 21.98 -7.99
N GLY A 502 16.74 23.17 -7.72
CA GLY A 502 15.97 24.42 -7.82
C GLY A 502 14.94 24.60 -6.71
N LEU A 503 15.06 23.90 -5.59
CA LEU A 503 14.18 24.06 -4.43
C LEU A 503 14.64 25.25 -3.60
N ALA A 504 13.73 26.21 -3.36
CA ALA A 504 13.99 27.34 -2.47
C ALA A 504 13.86 26.93 -1.00
N GLU A 505 12.95 26.00 -0.71
CA GLU A 505 12.65 25.59 0.65
C GLU A 505 12.23 24.13 0.70
N VAL A 506 12.67 23.44 1.76
CA VAL A 506 12.22 22.11 2.15
C VAL A 506 11.88 22.19 3.64
N TRP A 507 10.69 21.75 4.02
CA TRP A 507 10.27 21.75 5.41
C TRP A 507 9.55 20.45 5.76
N GLN A 508 9.53 20.14 7.05
CA GLN A 508 8.70 19.09 7.63
C GLN A 508 7.67 19.76 8.53
N VAL A 509 6.50 19.15 8.65
CA VAL A 509 5.48 19.62 9.58
C VAL A 509 5.94 19.29 11.00
N SER A 510 6.00 20.31 11.86
CA SER A 510 6.37 20.09 13.25
C SER A 510 5.34 19.22 13.98
N ARG A 511 5.82 18.40 14.93
CA ARG A 511 5.04 17.41 15.71
C ARG A 511 4.56 16.17 14.94
N ASP A 512 4.99 15.99 13.69
CA ASP A 512 4.81 14.73 12.96
C ASP A 512 6.03 13.81 13.18
N GLU A 513 5.93 12.86 14.12
CA GLU A 513 7.02 11.93 14.44
C GLU A 513 7.08 10.74 13.47
N PHE A 514 5.96 10.31 12.86
CA PHE A 514 5.94 9.10 12.00
C PHE A 514 5.90 9.39 10.50
N ILE A 515 5.27 10.48 10.04
CA ILE A 515 5.22 10.88 8.63
C ILE A 515 6.03 12.17 8.43
N LYS A 516 7.32 12.14 8.79
CA LYS A 516 8.30 13.22 8.49
C LYS A 516 8.59 13.39 6.99
N SER A 517 7.57 13.22 6.14
CA SER A 517 7.64 13.47 4.71
C SER A 517 7.89 14.97 4.48
N PRO A 518 8.98 15.32 3.79
CA PRO A 518 9.30 16.71 3.52
C PRO A 518 8.36 17.27 2.46
N PHE A 519 7.88 18.48 2.72
CA PHE A 519 7.26 19.36 1.74
C PHE A 519 8.35 20.21 1.08
N PHE A 520 8.06 20.74 -0.10
CA PHE A 520 9.02 21.59 -0.81
C PHE A 520 8.33 22.74 -1.54
N ARG A 521 9.13 23.77 -1.81
CA ARG A 521 8.77 24.90 -2.66
C ARG A 521 9.88 25.15 -3.67
N GLU A 522 9.53 25.20 -4.93
CA GLU A 522 10.46 25.57 -6.00
C GLU A 522 10.85 27.05 -5.91
N LYS A 523 12.07 27.38 -6.31
CA LYS A 523 12.53 28.78 -6.42
C LYS A 523 11.76 29.55 -7.49
N THR A 524 11.37 28.85 -8.55
CA THR A 524 10.50 29.36 -9.61
C THR A 524 9.50 28.26 -9.90
N ALA A 525 8.21 28.57 -9.78
CA ALA A 525 7.17 27.58 -10.05
C ALA A 525 7.32 27.05 -11.48
N SER A 526 7.44 25.73 -11.61
CA SER A 526 7.65 25.08 -12.90
C SER A 526 6.40 25.08 -13.78
N LYS A 527 5.21 25.21 -13.17
CA LYS A 527 3.90 25.19 -13.82
C LYS A 527 2.92 26.14 -13.15
N THR A 528 2.00 26.70 -13.94
CA THR A 528 0.82 27.41 -13.43
C THR A 528 -0.31 26.42 -13.07
N PRO A 529 -1.26 26.79 -12.19
CA PRO A 529 -2.41 25.93 -11.87
C PRO A 529 -3.21 25.49 -13.11
N ARG A 530 -3.32 26.38 -14.11
CA ARG A 530 -3.97 26.06 -15.39
C ARG A 530 -3.20 25.02 -16.21
N GLN A 531 -1.87 25.03 -16.15
CA GLN A 531 -1.05 24.01 -16.80
C GLN A 531 -1.16 22.67 -16.07
N GLN A 532 -1.21 22.68 -14.74
CA GLN A 532 -1.42 21.46 -13.95
C GLN A 532 -2.75 20.80 -14.32
N ALA A 533 -3.85 21.56 -14.30
CA ALA A 533 -5.17 21.05 -14.66
C ALA A 533 -5.23 20.41 -16.06
N LYS A 534 -4.43 20.92 -17.03
CA LYS A 534 -4.31 20.32 -18.38
C LYS A 534 -3.53 19.00 -18.39
N ILE A 535 -2.54 18.86 -17.52
CA ILE A 535 -1.80 17.60 -17.33
C ILE A 535 -2.76 16.56 -16.75
N ASP A 536 -3.49 16.92 -15.70
CA ASP A 536 -4.47 16.05 -15.03
C ASP A 536 -5.55 15.59 -16.02
N GLU A 537 -6.09 16.52 -16.83
CA GLU A 537 -7.05 16.22 -17.90
C GLU A 537 -6.49 15.24 -18.92
N ALA A 538 -5.23 15.43 -19.35
CA ALA A 538 -4.59 14.56 -20.34
C ALA A 538 -4.29 13.15 -19.78
N VAL A 539 -3.94 13.04 -18.50
CA VAL A 539 -3.80 11.75 -17.79
C VAL A 539 -5.17 11.09 -17.67
N ALA A 540 -6.21 11.82 -17.30
CA ALA A 540 -7.58 11.30 -17.20
C ALA A 540 -8.12 10.79 -18.54
N GLU A 541 -7.90 11.53 -19.63
CA GLU A 541 -8.28 11.13 -20.98
C GLU A 541 -7.56 9.84 -21.42
N LEU A 542 -6.25 9.73 -21.14
CA LEU A 542 -5.51 8.49 -21.41
C LEU A 542 -6.03 7.33 -20.55
N SER A 543 -6.31 7.58 -19.27
CA SER A 543 -6.80 6.58 -18.31
C SER A 543 -8.16 6.03 -18.72
N ALA A 544 -9.03 6.85 -19.30
CA ALA A 544 -10.33 6.44 -19.84
C ALA A 544 -10.22 5.40 -20.98
N SER A 545 -9.04 5.25 -21.58
CA SER A 545 -8.75 4.26 -22.61
C SER A 545 -8.32 2.89 -22.05
N TYR A 546 -8.43 2.68 -20.73
CA TYR A 546 -8.17 1.43 -20.04
C TYR A 546 -9.30 1.12 -19.04
N TRP A 547 -9.52 -0.15 -18.78
CA TRP A 547 -10.35 -0.66 -17.69
C TRP A 547 -9.49 -0.69 -16.41
N LEU A 548 -9.52 0.40 -15.64
CA LEU A 548 -8.69 0.62 -14.46
C LEU A 548 -9.51 0.57 -13.17
N HIS A 549 -8.86 0.09 -12.12
CA HIS A 549 -9.37 0.07 -10.75
C HIS A 549 -8.30 0.52 -9.77
N ASN A 550 -8.72 0.83 -8.55
CA ASN A 550 -7.81 1.12 -7.46
C ASN A 550 -7.03 -0.14 -7.06
N TYR A 551 -5.79 0.04 -6.61
CA TYR A 551 -5.01 -1.03 -5.99
C TYR A 551 -5.80 -1.61 -4.80
N PRO A 552 -5.87 -2.95 -4.62
CA PRO A 552 -5.05 -4.01 -5.22
C PRO A 552 -5.76 -4.82 -6.33
N TRP A 553 -6.74 -4.24 -7.01
CA TRP A 553 -7.56 -4.99 -7.96
C TRP A 553 -6.88 -5.18 -9.33
N ALA A 554 -7.46 -6.05 -10.17
CA ALA A 554 -7.15 -6.11 -11.60
C ALA A 554 -7.25 -4.70 -12.20
N GLY A 555 -6.40 -4.37 -13.18
CA GLY A 555 -6.37 -3.03 -13.76
C GLY A 555 -5.54 -2.02 -12.94
N SER A 556 -4.84 -2.49 -11.92
CA SER A 556 -3.80 -1.78 -11.18
C SER A 556 -2.45 -2.50 -11.30
N LEU A 557 -1.34 -1.78 -11.18
CA LEU A 557 0.00 -2.32 -11.41
C LEU A 557 0.44 -3.29 -10.31
N SER A 558 1.22 -4.29 -10.70
CA SER A 558 1.88 -5.25 -9.80
C SER A 558 0.92 -5.92 -8.80
N THR A 559 -0.34 -6.15 -9.18
CA THR A 559 -1.33 -6.85 -8.33
C THR A 559 -1.49 -8.31 -8.74
N ALA A 560 -1.78 -9.18 -7.77
CA ALA A 560 -2.05 -10.59 -8.03
C ALA A 560 -3.18 -10.76 -9.05
N HIS A 561 -4.25 -9.97 -8.94
CA HIS A 561 -5.37 -10.01 -9.88
C HIS A 561 -4.93 -9.61 -11.29
N THR A 562 -4.22 -8.51 -11.46
CA THR A 562 -3.71 -8.08 -12.76
C THR A 562 -2.88 -9.18 -13.43
N LEU A 563 -2.00 -9.85 -12.69
CA LEU A 563 -1.24 -10.99 -13.21
C LEU A 563 -2.15 -12.14 -13.64
N LEU A 564 -3.14 -12.52 -12.83
CA LEU A 564 -4.08 -13.58 -13.20
C LEU A 564 -4.88 -13.25 -14.47
N TRP A 565 -5.27 -12.00 -14.66
CA TRP A 565 -5.96 -11.55 -15.87
C TRP A 565 -5.05 -11.53 -17.09
N TYR A 566 -3.77 -11.15 -16.95
CA TYR A 566 -2.79 -11.31 -18.03
C TYR A 566 -2.58 -12.77 -18.40
N ALA A 567 -2.47 -13.66 -17.42
CA ALA A 567 -2.30 -15.09 -17.67
C ALA A 567 -3.51 -15.68 -18.43
N ARG A 568 -4.72 -15.17 -18.17
CA ARG A 568 -5.95 -15.65 -18.79
C ARG A 568 -6.23 -15.08 -20.19
N TYR A 569 -6.01 -13.77 -20.36
CA TYR A 569 -6.50 -13.00 -21.50
C TYR A 569 -5.40 -12.27 -22.28
N GLY A 570 -4.16 -12.33 -21.79
CA GLY A 570 -3.00 -11.68 -22.38
C GLY A 570 -2.84 -10.20 -22.02
N PRO A 571 -1.73 -9.57 -22.44
CA PRO A 571 -1.34 -8.20 -22.06
C PRO A 571 -2.33 -7.09 -22.42
N ALA A 572 -3.17 -7.29 -23.43
CA ALA A 572 -4.08 -6.26 -23.94
C ALA A 572 -5.42 -6.20 -23.21
N VAL A 573 -5.65 -7.11 -22.25
CA VAL A 573 -6.95 -7.34 -21.59
C VAL A 573 -7.63 -6.05 -21.09
N PHE A 574 -6.89 -5.19 -20.39
CA PHE A 574 -7.44 -3.96 -19.81
C PHE A 574 -7.75 -2.89 -20.86
N ARG A 575 -7.18 -2.96 -22.06
CA ARG A 575 -7.58 -2.09 -23.19
C ARG A 575 -8.81 -2.63 -23.92
N HIS A 576 -8.97 -3.96 -23.96
CA HIS A 576 -10.11 -4.61 -24.62
C HIS A 576 -11.38 -4.56 -23.77
N MET A 577 -11.26 -4.40 -22.46
CA MET A 577 -12.38 -4.31 -21.51
C MET A 577 -12.91 -2.90 -21.31
N VAL A 578 -12.41 -1.92 -22.07
CA VAL A 578 -12.94 -0.55 -22.05
C VAL A 578 -14.41 -0.59 -22.44
N GLY A 579 -15.26 0.05 -21.63
CA GLY A 579 -16.69 0.13 -21.90
C GLY A 579 -17.50 -1.11 -21.50
N VAL A 580 -16.87 -2.17 -20.97
CA VAL A 580 -17.58 -3.12 -20.11
C VAL A 580 -18.28 -2.27 -19.06
N ARG A 581 -19.62 -2.30 -19.07
CA ARG A 581 -20.39 -1.49 -18.14
C ARG A 581 -19.87 -1.81 -16.75
N LYS A 582 -19.34 -0.79 -16.06
CA LYS A 582 -19.28 -0.77 -14.59
C LYS A 582 -20.73 -0.94 -14.16
N SER A 583 -21.18 -2.18 -14.00
CA SER A 583 -22.56 -2.49 -13.71
C SER A 583 -22.82 -2.23 -12.22
N GLY A 584 -22.56 -0.99 -11.80
CA GLY A 584 -23.44 -0.41 -10.82
C GLY A 584 -24.78 -0.29 -11.52
N ARG A 585 -25.76 -1.09 -11.10
CA ARG A 585 -27.10 -0.54 -11.02
C ARG A 585 -26.93 0.77 -10.29
N GLY A 586 -26.89 1.86 -11.04
CA GLY A 586 -26.99 3.19 -10.49
C GLY A 586 -28.29 3.17 -9.73
N SER A 587 -28.23 3.01 -8.41
CA SER A 587 -29.16 3.77 -7.61
C SER A 587 -28.75 5.22 -7.89
N SER A 588 -29.33 5.81 -8.93
CA SER A 588 -29.79 7.17 -8.82
C SER A 588 -30.74 7.17 -7.63
N ALA A 589 -30.16 7.19 -6.42
CA ALA A 589 -30.87 7.61 -5.25
C ALA A 589 -31.01 9.14 -5.36
N SER A 590 -31.73 9.58 -6.40
CA SER A 590 -32.59 10.75 -6.33
C SER A 590 -33.74 10.44 -5.36
N GLY A 591 -33.40 9.96 -4.17
CA GLY A 591 -34.29 9.92 -3.03
C GLY A 591 -34.36 11.31 -2.46
N ARG A 592 -35.05 12.21 -3.18
CA ARG A 592 -35.58 13.47 -2.64
C ARG A 592 -36.62 13.12 -1.58
N ARG A 593 -36.19 12.61 -0.43
CA ARG A 593 -36.99 12.61 0.80
C ARG A 593 -36.11 13.12 1.92
N SER A 594 -36.12 14.44 2.03
CA SER A 594 -35.60 15.21 3.16
C SER A 594 -36.36 14.81 4.43
N PHE A 595 -35.84 13.83 5.16
CA PHE A 595 -36.26 13.52 6.53
C PHE A 595 -35.35 14.19 7.57
N SER A 596 -34.46 15.10 7.17
CA SER A 596 -33.61 15.91 8.05
C SER A 596 -33.75 17.39 7.74
N GLY A 597 -33.72 18.26 8.76
CA GLY A 597 -33.60 19.71 8.51
C GLY A 597 -32.21 20.15 8.03
N TYR A 598 -31.31 19.20 7.76
CA TYR A 598 -30.02 19.38 7.12
C TYR A 598 -30.07 18.87 5.67
N ASN A 599 -29.49 19.63 4.73
CA ASN A 599 -29.40 19.27 3.31
C ASN A 599 -28.01 18.65 3.00
N PRO A 600 -27.89 17.32 2.78
CA PRO A 600 -26.62 16.69 2.47
C PRO A 600 -25.94 17.24 1.21
N ALA A 601 -26.71 17.65 0.20
CA ALA A 601 -26.18 18.16 -1.06
C ALA A 601 -25.45 19.52 -0.91
N GLU A 602 -25.79 20.29 0.12
CA GLU A 602 -25.12 21.55 0.45
C GLU A 602 -23.95 21.33 1.43
N ILE A 603 -24.20 20.58 2.52
CA ILE A 603 -23.27 20.46 3.64
C ILE A 603 -22.00 19.71 3.24
N ILE A 604 -22.17 18.59 2.53
CA ILE A 604 -21.06 17.66 2.25
C ILE A 604 -19.95 18.34 1.44
N PRO A 605 -20.19 18.83 0.21
CA PRO A 605 -19.12 19.41 -0.60
C PRO A 605 -18.48 20.63 0.07
N LEU A 606 -19.30 21.49 0.71
CA LEU A 606 -18.78 22.68 1.40
C LEU A 606 -17.87 22.34 2.58
N SER A 607 -18.24 21.33 3.38
CA SER A 607 -17.41 20.88 4.51
C SER A 607 -16.10 20.25 4.04
N GLU A 608 -16.10 19.55 2.90
CA GLU A 608 -14.88 18.94 2.35
C GLU A 608 -13.91 19.99 1.82
N THR A 609 -14.40 20.99 1.09
CA THR A 609 -13.55 22.11 0.65
C THR A 609 -12.92 22.84 1.84
N ARG A 610 -13.70 23.17 2.86
CA ARG A 610 -13.19 23.86 4.06
C ARG A 610 -12.20 23.01 4.85
N GLU A 611 -12.36 21.69 4.84
CA GLU A 611 -11.39 20.79 5.47
C GLU A 611 -10.06 20.80 4.73
N ILE A 612 -10.07 20.86 3.40
CA ILE A 612 -8.85 21.03 2.59
C ILE A 612 -8.17 22.34 2.98
N ASP A 613 -8.91 23.46 3.03
CA ASP A 613 -8.35 24.77 3.39
C ASP A 613 -7.67 24.76 4.77
N ILE A 614 -8.29 24.11 5.79
CA ILE A 614 -7.67 23.97 7.12
C ILE A 614 -6.34 23.23 7.04
N TRP A 615 -6.29 22.08 6.34
CA TRP A 615 -5.07 21.30 6.23
C TRP A 615 -4.00 22.01 5.38
N GLU A 616 -4.40 22.80 4.38
CA GLU A 616 -3.48 23.65 3.63
C GLU A 616 -2.82 24.69 4.54
N THR A 617 -3.61 25.42 5.33
CA THR A 617 -3.09 26.37 6.32
C THR A 617 -2.14 25.69 7.31
N LEU A 618 -2.53 24.53 7.88
CA LEU A 618 -1.69 23.84 8.86
C LEU A 618 -0.37 23.31 8.28
N ASN A 619 -0.39 22.79 7.06
CA ASN A 619 0.79 22.15 6.44
C ASN A 619 1.72 23.16 5.75
N TYR A 620 1.18 24.17 5.07
CA TYR A 620 1.95 25.08 4.21
C TYR A 620 2.20 26.45 4.84
N GLU A 621 1.25 27.00 5.59
CA GLU A 621 1.36 28.32 6.21
C GLU A 621 1.93 28.23 7.62
N GLN A 622 1.26 27.52 8.53
CA GLN A 622 1.68 27.36 9.92
C GLN A 622 2.81 26.33 10.09
N ARG A 623 2.85 25.32 9.21
CA ARG A 623 3.83 24.21 9.21
C ARG A 623 3.92 23.48 10.55
N ALA A 624 2.79 23.44 11.24
CA ALA A 624 2.65 22.88 12.57
C ALA A 624 1.26 22.29 12.69
N VAL A 625 1.19 20.97 12.89
CA VAL A 625 -0.07 20.27 13.06
C VAL A 625 -0.25 19.89 14.51
N SER A 626 -1.40 20.26 15.07
CA SER A 626 -1.84 19.79 16.37
C SER A 626 -3.36 19.80 16.44
N ARG A 627 -3.94 19.04 17.39
CA ARG A 627 -5.39 19.05 17.61
C ARG A 627 -5.90 20.45 17.97
N SER A 628 -5.17 21.20 18.81
CA SER A 628 -5.57 22.54 19.22
C SER A 628 -5.61 23.50 18.03
N ALA A 629 -4.53 23.54 17.22
CA ALA A 629 -4.45 24.39 16.03
C ALA A 629 -5.56 24.06 15.01
N TYR A 630 -5.84 22.76 14.79
CA TYR A 630 -6.96 22.36 13.94
C TYR A 630 -8.30 22.82 14.50
N HIS A 631 -8.55 22.65 15.80
CA HIS A 631 -9.81 23.05 16.42
C HIS A 631 -10.00 24.57 16.40
N GLU A 632 -8.94 25.35 16.59
CA GLU A 632 -8.98 26.82 16.46
C GLU A 632 -9.44 27.29 15.08
N LEU A 633 -8.97 26.63 14.00
CA LEU A 633 -9.40 26.94 12.63
C LEU A 633 -10.82 26.38 12.35
N ALA A 634 -11.11 25.16 12.78
CA ALA A 634 -12.39 24.50 12.56
C ALA A 634 -13.55 25.22 13.29
N ASP A 635 -13.28 25.83 14.44
CA ASP A 635 -14.29 26.57 15.23
C ASP A 635 -14.63 27.95 14.62
N GLN A 636 -13.79 28.48 13.73
CA GLN A 636 -14.07 29.70 12.95
C GLN A 636 -15.06 29.45 11.81
N ILE A 637 -15.25 28.20 11.40
CA ILE A 637 -16.16 27.86 10.31
C ILE A 637 -17.62 27.99 10.77
N PRO A 638 -18.48 28.73 10.02
CA PRO A 638 -19.87 28.92 10.40
C PRO A 638 -20.62 27.59 10.56
N PRO A 639 -21.38 27.42 11.66
CA PRO A 639 -22.19 26.23 11.85
C PRO A 639 -23.39 26.21 10.90
N VAL A 640 -23.87 25.02 10.57
CA VAL A 640 -25.10 24.84 9.79
C VAL A 640 -26.27 24.64 10.76
N PHE A 641 -27.33 25.44 10.62
CA PHE A 641 -28.52 25.38 11.47
C PHE A 641 -29.57 24.41 10.92
N ASN A 642 -30.28 23.76 11.84
CA ASN A 642 -31.35 22.82 11.49
C ASN A 642 -32.59 23.58 10.98
N ARG A 643 -32.94 23.43 9.69
CA ARG A 643 -34.07 24.13 9.06
C ARG A 643 -35.46 23.73 9.59
N ARG A 644 -35.56 22.75 10.50
CA ARG A 644 -36.83 22.38 11.16
C ARG A 644 -37.26 23.35 12.26
N GLY A 645 -36.41 24.27 12.69
CA GLY A 645 -36.69 25.22 13.77
C GLY A 645 -37.18 26.62 13.35
N SER A 646 -37.19 26.96 12.05
CA SER A 646 -37.50 28.32 11.56
C SER A 646 -38.95 28.52 11.09
N ARG A 647 -39.87 27.63 11.51
CA ARG A 647 -41.33 27.77 11.32
C ARG A 647 -42.05 27.57 12.65
N ARG A 648 -41.75 28.43 13.62
CA ARG A 648 -42.63 28.70 14.77
C ARG A 648 -42.61 30.19 15.04
#